data_AF-A0A3A4NIG2-F1
#
_entry.id   AF-A0A3A4NIG2-F1
#
_cell.length_a   1.000
_cell.length_b   1.000
_cell.length_c   1.000
_cell.angle_alpha   90.00
_cell.angle_beta   90.00
_cell.angle_gamma   90.00
#
_symmetry.space_group_name_H-M   'P 1'
#
loop_
_entity.id
_entity.type
_entity.pdbx_description
1 polymer ?
#
loop_
_entity_poly.entity_id
_entity_poly.type
_entity_poly.pdbx_seq_one_letter_code
_entity_poly.pdbx_strand_id
1 'polypeptide(L)'
;MDSRFAVVFPEPAAEQMIEHADSEIPEQSTTRKASEPPLSFLRISDTLSSISSFFRKMPVFLSSLVREKVGLSICAGAGAGLLMACGFLFFETGKEQWMLKQRYPQAMNWEERYLMYSQDLLAEGNVEKAEQMLLRLLQKESTSVTHADGLLLCAQTIEQLRQDESSAAEARELYERFLTRYPAEPRVPFARMQLAENFADVGYFPEANAEYQKMLGALREPEKADEIRLLLSRNHYRSRDFVRARNLLTLLIQESSNENLVRDARFLLGQTHWELGEKHHAETQMKALVRDAPGSPHAAAALQFLAQSALDEQAYQEAANYCIQWLKESPVAHGRPEVMLLLGRAKLGLNKADEAVKAASDVITFFPDSPVLSDAFMLKGEALESLARVEDSRNAFKEAAGFFPEAPLPLLELARIESEMGNLSEAIFLTERACGLDFENDSALVGLAKLYWKNGENVKAIRLLQDFTRERQLSPSIAEAFLLLADIQASLKDFDGAYKTLDRLLASGTTTIEQHVVIERQGDIYLQAGLYNDALEAYESAREKGAKSPAFSLKIARTLFEAGKFEDFLKAASSINQDSLSPAEKFDLLYLQARANAELGSFKKARREIHQAIALKTAKENFSTLALLMHINLQLGDEAEAARIHDVTRKLIGMEQAEAPFEARKIVLDWADRFYERANYQKAASLYSAISPPQFPLSDAAWALCQRGNCYFRLAQYSKAREDYSELERRYPDSEYVSVAKQRRTLLDLRVKRSNPDAGDAEADARID
;
A
#
# COMPACT_ATOMS: atom_id res chain seq x y z
N MET A 1 52.28 -6.17 15.02
CA MET A 1 52.48 -7.06 16.19
C MET A 1 51.13 -7.67 16.48
N ASP A 2 50.90 -8.85 15.90
CA ASP A 2 49.67 -9.63 16.11
C ASP A 2 49.83 -10.46 17.39
N SER A 3 48.98 -10.22 18.37
CA SER A 3 48.75 -11.16 19.47
C SER A 3 47.28 -11.12 19.85
N ARG A 4 46.47 -11.86 19.08
CA ARG A 4 45.14 -12.29 19.51
C ARG A 4 45.33 -13.18 20.73
N PHE A 5 44.89 -12.73 21.91
CA PHE A 5 44.56 -13.65 22.99
C PHE A 5 43.10 -14.07 22.80
N ALA A 6 42.90 -14.96 21.83
CA ALA A 6 41.73 -15.81 21.74
C ALA A 6 42.27 -17.24 21.72
N VAL A 7 41.90 -18.03 22.72
CA VAL A 7 42.01 -19.49 22.61
C VAL A 7 40.94 -19.90 21.61
N VAL A 8 41.31 -19.93 20.33
CA VAL A 8 40.51 -20.49 19.25
C VAL A 8 40.76 -22.00 19.25
N PHE A 9 39.76 -22.78 19.64
CA PHE A 9 39.73 -24.21 19.29
C PHE A 9 39.29 -24.35 17.82
N PRO A 10 39.91 -25.25 17.04
CA PRO A 10 39.66 -25.36 15.60
C PRO A 10 38.30 -26.03 15.31
N GLU A 11 37.51 -25.44 14.41
CA GLU A 11 36.43 -26.14 13.72
C GLU A 11 37.00 -27.18 12.75
N PRO A 12 36.41 -28.37 12.61
CA PRO A 12 36.78 -29.29 11.54
C PRO A 12 36.00 -28.98 10.26
N ALA A 13 36.72 -28.54 9.23
CA ALA A 13 36.30 -28.70 7.85
C ALA A 13 36.65 -30.11 7.37
N ALA A 14 35.67 -30.83 6.81
CA ALA A 14 35.92 -31.93 5.90
C ALA A 14 34.73 -32.10 4.93
N GLU A 15 34.93 -31.65 3.69
CA GLU A 15 34.15 -32.03 2.52
C GLU A 15 34.67 -33.34 1.91
N GLN A 16 33.72 -34.13 1.38
CA GLN A 16 33.80 -35.12 0.30
C GLN A 16 34.55 -36.46 0.50
N MET A 17 33.77 -37.55 0.53
CA MET A 17 33.96 -38.70 -0.37
C MET A 17 32.63 -39.44 -0.60
N ILE A 18 32.31 -39.68 -1.87
CA ILE A 18 31.20 -40.50 -2.39
C ILE A 18 31.68 -41.96 -2.41
N GLU A 19 30.88 -42.90 -1.88
CA GLU A 19 30.67 -44.22 -2.51
C GLU A 19 29.48 -44.99 -1.90
N HIS A 20 28.79 -45.73 -2.77
CA HIS A 20 27.54 -46.47 -2.59
C HIS A 20 27.54 -47.53 -1.47
N ALA A 21 26.40 -47.71 -0.80
CA ALA A 21 25.77 -49.04 -0.62
C ALA A 21 24.33 -48.92 -0.10
N ASP A 22 23.40 -49.52 -0.85
CA ASP A 22 22.01 -49.80 -0.48
C ASP A 22 21.88 -50.69 0.77
N SER A 23 20.84 -50.48 1.61
CA SER A 23 19.88 -51.52 2.02
C SER A 23 18.85 -51.03 3.07
N GLU A 24 17.57 -51.14 2.70
CA GLU A 24 16.41 -51.64 3.47
C GLU A 24 16.00 -51.00 4.84
N ILE A 25 15.04 -50.05 4.78
CA ILE A 25 13.66 -49.99 5.36
C ILE A 25 13.29 -50.94 6.55
N PRO A 26 12.30 -50.68 7.46
CA PRO A 26 11.59 -49.46 7.96
C PRO A 26 11.55 -49.34 9.52
N GLU A 27 11.05 -48.22 10.08
CA GLU A 27 9.79 -48.20 10.87
C GLU A 27 9.58 -46.97 11.78
N GLN A 28 8.37 -46.45 11.63
CA GLN A 28 7.46 -45.93 12.66
C GLN A 28 7.61 -44.51 13.22
N SER A 29 6.61 -43.73 12.82
CA SER A 29 6.04 -42.56 13.46
C SER A 29 5.79 -42.77 14.96
N THR A 30 6.02 -41.72 15.76
CA THR A 30 5.02 -41.20 16.69
C THR A 30 5.40 -39.82 17.17
N THR A 31 4.45 -38.91 16.98
CA THR A 31 4.35 -37.59 17.55
C THR A 31 4.33 -37.62 19.08
N ARG A 32 5.16 -36.79 19.73
CA ARG A 32 4.85 -36.26 21.07
C ARG A 32 5.50 -34.89 21.27
N LYS A 33 4.64 -33.86 21.28
CA LYS A 33 4.88 -32.55 21.88
C LYS A 33 5.37 -32.72 23.31
N ALA A 34 6.59 -32.28 23.62
CA ALA A 34 6.99 -31.95 24.98
C ALA A 34 6.70 -30.46 25.19
N SER A 35 5.76 -30.19 26.10
CA SER A 35 5.54 -28.87 26.67
C SER A 35 6.26 -28.87 28.00
N GLU A 36 7.26 -28.02 28.14
CA GLU A 36 7.93 -27.75 29.40
C GLU A 36 7.02 -26.88 30.29
N PRO A 37 6.95 -27.13 31.62
CA PRO A 37 6.49 -26.13 32.58
C PRO A 37 7.68 -25.41 33.23
N PRO A 38 7.48 -24.17 33.72
CA PRO A 38 8.56 -23.28 34.14
C PRO A 38 9.12 -23.65 35.52
N LEU A 39 10.42 -23.40 35.68
CA LEU A 39 11.13 -23.38 36.97
C LEU A 39 10.48 -22.34 37.90
N SER A 40 9.73 -22.81 38.89
CA SER A 40 9.33 -22.01 40.04
C SER A 40 9.89 -22.63 41.32
N PHE A 41 10.62 -21.81 42.08
CA PHE A 41 11.08 -22.12 43.42
C PHE A 41 9.90 -22.54 44.29
N LEU A 42 9.80 -23.84 44.59
CA LEU A 42 8.87 -24.37 45.59
C LEU A 42 9.26 -23.85 46.97
N ARG A 43 8.58 -22.78 47.41
CA ARG A 43 8.55 -22.40 48.82
C ARG A 43 7.89 -23.54 49.59
N ILE A 44 8.61 -24.09 50.56
CA ILE A 44 8.20 -25.17 51.48
C ILE A 44 6.90 -24.83 52.27
N SER A 45 6.42 -23.58 52.21
CA SER A 45 5.14 -23.16 52.81
C SER A 45 3.89 -23.75 52.14
N ASP A 46 3.93 -23.97 50.83
CA ASP A 46 2.69 -24.25 50.07
C ASP A 46 2.29 -25.73 50.15
N THR A 47 3.28 -26.62 50.31
CA THR A 47 3.08 -28.05 50.60
C THR A 47 2.49 -28.28 51.99
N LEU A 48 2.76 -27.41 52.96
CA LEU A 48 2.17 -27.49 54.31
C LEU A 48 0.69 -27.05 54.34
N SER A 49 0.29 -26.10 53.47
CA SER A 49 -1.11 -25.65 53.39
C SER A 49 -2.05 -26.73 52.83
N SER A 50 -1.57 -27.47 51.81
CA SER A 50 -2.25 -28.60 51.17
C SER A 50 -2.54 -29.74 52.16
N ILE A 51 -1.55 -30.07 53.01
CA ILE A 51 -1.67 -31.10 54.04
C ILE A 51 -2.71 -30.69 55.10
N SER A 52 -2.79 -29.41 55.48
CA SER A 52 -3.78 -28.93 56.44
C SER A 52 -5.24 -29.05 55.93
N SER A 53 -5.45 -28.89 54.63
CA SER A 53 -6.78 -28.99 53.99
C SER A 53 -7.29 -30.44 53.94
N PHE A 54 -6.36 -31.39 53.83
CA PHE A 54 -6.66 -32.83 53.80
C PHE A 54 -7.10 -33.35 55.18
N PHE A 55 -6.54 -32.81 56.26
CA PHE A 55 -6.89 -33.18 57.64
C PHE A 55 -8.22 -32.59 58.16
N ARG A 56 -8.82 -31.60 57.47
CA ARG A 56 -10.11 -30.98 57.86
C ARG A 56 -11.36 -31.80 57.49
N LYS A 57 -11.23 -32.89 56.70
CA LYS A 57 -12.38 -33.65 56.15
C LYS A 57 -12.57 -35.07 56.69
N MET A 58 -11.87 -35.50 57.74
CA MET A 58 -12.10 -36.82 58.34
C MET A 58 -13.17 -36.79 59.45
N PRO A 59 -14.19 -37.68 59.44
CA PRO A 59 -15.17 -37.79 60.51
C PRO A 59 -14.55 -38.28 61.82
N VAL A 60 -15.12 -37.80 62.92
CA VAL A 60 -14.79 -38.11 64.32
C VAL A 60 -15.09 -39.58 64.64
N PHE A 61 -14.15 -40.48 64.40
CA PHE A 61 -14.12 -41.80 65.04
C PHE A 61 -12.73 -42.42 64.92
N LEU A 62 -11.82 -42.00 65.81
CA LEU A 62 -10.82 -42.86 66.48
C LEU A 62 -10.00 -42.02 67.45
N SER A 63 -9.87 -42.60 68.63
CA SER A 63 -9.45 -42.05 69.91
C SER A 63 -8.02 -41.46 69.96
N SER A 64 -7.83 -40.68 71.02
CA SER A 64 -6.69 -39.89 71.48
C SER A 64 -5.31 -40.57 71.61
N LEU A 65 -5.04 -41.68 70.91
CA LEU A 65 -3.75 -42.38 70.98
C LEU A 65 -2.90 -42.30 69.70
N VAL A 66 -3.47 -41.82 68.60
CA VAL A 66 -2.80 -41.80 67.28
C VAL A 66 -2.15 -40.44 66.98
N ARG A 67 -2.61 -39.34 67.59
CA ARG A 67 -2.06 -37.99 67.32
C ARG A 67 -0.64 -37.76 67.85
N GLU A 68 -0.30 -38.34 69.01
CA GLU A 68 1.03 -38.16 69.61
C GLU A 68 2.09 -39.08 68.99
N LYS A 69 1.72 -40.33 68.65
CA LYS A 69 2.64 -41.29 68.03
C LYS A 69 2.89 -41.06 66.55
N VAL A 70 1.89 -40.58 65.79
CA VAL A 70 2.06 -40.28 64.36
C VAL A 70 2.85 -38.97 64.17
N GLY A 71 2.69 -37.98 65.06
CA GLY A 71 3.52 -36.77 65.06
C GLY A 71 5.01 -37.05 65.28
N LEU A 72 5.35 -37.87 66.29
CA LEU A 72 6.75 -38.27 66.54
C LEU A 72 7.32 -39.18 65.44
N SER A 73 6.53 -40.07 64.85
CA SER A 73 6.98 -40.98 63.77
C SER A 73 7.25 -40.24 62.47
N ILE A 74 6.47 -39.21 62.14
CA ILE A 74 6.67 -38.40 60.93
C ILE A 74 7.87 -37.46 61.11
N CYS A 75 8.06 -36.88 62.31
CA CYS A 75 9.27 -36.11 62.62
C CYS A 75 10.54 -36.97 62.65
N ALA A 76 10.49 -38.19 63.19
CA ALA A 76 11.61 -39.13 63.17
C ALA A 76 11.93 -39.66 61.76
N GLY A 77 10.90 -39.92 60.94
CA GLY A 77 11.07 -40.31 59.54
C GLY A 77 11.62 -39.19 58.66
N ALA A 78 11.17 -37.95 58.87
CA ALA A 78 11.73 -36.77 58.21
C ALA A 78 13.19 -36.51 58.65
N GLY A 79 13.50 -36.70 59.93
CA GLY A 79 14.87 -36.59 60.47
C GLY A 79 15.82 -37.66 59.93
N ALA A 80 15.37 -38.91 59.82
CA ALA A 80 16.16 -40.00 59.23
C ALA A 80 16.35 -39.83 57.71
N GLY A 81 15.32 -39.32 57.01
CA GLY A 81 15.40 -38.95 55.59
C GLY A 81 16.40 -37.80 55.35
N LEU A 82 16.39 -36.77 56.20
CA LEU A 82 17.36 -35.68 56.16
C LEU A 82 18.78 -36.17 56.44
N LEU A 83 18.98 -37.06 57.43
CA LEU A 83 20.29 -37.63 57.74
C LEU A 83 20.83 -38.53 56.61
N MET A 84 19.98 -39.32 55.95
CA MET A 84 20.39 -40.08 54.76
C MET A 84 20.67 -39.17 53.55
N ALA A 85 19.87 -38.13 53.33
CA ALA A 85 20.11 -37.16 52.27
C ALA A 85 21.42 -36.39 52.50
N CYS A 86 21.67 -35.92 53.74
CA CYS A 86 22.94 -35.31 54.12
C CYS A 86 24.11 -36.29 53.97
N GLY A 87 23.96 -37.54 54.42
CA GLY A 87 24.99 -38.58 54.26
C GLY A 87 25.32 -38.89 52.80
N PHE A 88 24.32 -38.93 51.92
CA PHE A 88 24.49 -39.12 50.48
C PHE A 88 25.17 -37.91 49.82
N LEU A 89 24.79 -36.68 50.19
CA LEU A 89 25.44 -35.46 49.71
C LEU A 89 26.91 -35.36 50.15
N PHE A 90 27.23 -35.75 51.40
CA PHE A 90 28.61 -35.84 51.87
C PHE A 90 29.41 -36.93 51.13
N PHE A 91 28.77 -38.04 50.77
CA PHE A 91 29.39 -39.10 49.99
C PHE A 91 29.64 -38.70 48.52
N GLU A 92 28.67 -38.06 47.87
CA GLU A 92 28.76 -37.55 46.49
C GLU A 92 29.85 -36.46 46.36
N THR A 93 29.82 -35.45 47.22
CA THR A 93 30.84 -34.37 47.21
C THR A 93 32.24 -34.89 47.53
N GLY A 94 32.35 -35.83 48.48
CA GLY A 94 33.62 -36.52 48.79
C GLY A 94 34.13 -37.39 47.63
N LYS A 95 33.24 -38.09 46.92
CA LYS A 95 33.56 -38.91 45.74
C LYS A 95 34.05 -38.05 44.58
N GLU A 96 33.41 -36.91 44.34
CA GLU A 96 33.78 -35.98 43.29
C GLU A 96 35.17 -35.37 43.51
N GLN A 97 35.45 -34.85 44.71
CA GLN A 97 36.78 -34.35 45.06
C GLN A 97 37.85 -35.45 44.97
N TRP A 98 37.49 -36.69 45.34
CA TRP A 98 38.38 -37.83 45.18
C TRP A 98 38.66 -38.17 43.70
N MET A 99 37.64 -38.19 42.84
CA MET A 99 37.80 -38.42 41.40
C MET A 99 38.67 -37.34 40.75
N LEU A 100 38.40 -36.06 41.06
CA LEU A 100 39.19 -34.93 40.56
C LEU A 100 40.64 -35.00 41.03
N LYS A 101 40.89 -35.46 42.26
CA LYS A 101 42.25 -35.68 42.78
C LYS A 101 43.00 -36.79 42.04
N GLN A 102 42.31 -37.83 41.56
CA GLN A 102 42.90 -38.89 40.75
C GLN A 102 43.15 -38.44 39.30
N ARG A 103 42.24 -37.64 38.72
CA ARG A 103 42.34 -37.13 37.34
C ARG A 103 43.38 -36.02 37.20
N TYR A 104 43.52 -35.16 38.22
CA TYR A 104 44.48 -34.05 38.24
C TYR A 104 45.39 -34.12 39.49
N PRO A 105 46.25 -35.16 39.60
CA PRO A 105 47.16 -35.30 40.75
C PRO A 105 48.19 -34.17 40.85
N GLN A 106 48.48 -33.50 39.74
CA GLN A 106 49.39 -32.36 39.64
C GLN A 106 48.83 -31.05 40.23
N ALA A 107 47.52 -30.94 40.43
CA ALA A 107 46.89 -29.73 40.96
C ALA A 107 47.17 -29.56 42.46
N MET A 108 47.69 -28.39 42.84
CA MET A 108 48.16 -28.06 44.19
C MET A 108 47.03 -28.04 45.21
N ASN A 109 45.84 -27.61 44.81
CA ASN A 109 44.69 -27.46 45.69
C ASN A 109 43.39 -27.95 45.02
N TRP A 110 42.26 -27.84 45.72
CA TRP A 110 40.97 -28.28 45.20
C TRP A 110 40.43 -27.30 44.13
N GLU A 111 40.64 -25.99 44.27
CA GLU A 111 40.21 -24.96 43.31
C GLU A 111 40.81 -25.22 41.92
N GLU A 112 42.11 -25.54 41.84
CA GLU A 112 42.79 -25.83 40.58
C GLU A 112 42.21 -27.06 39.89
N ARG A 113 41.81 -28.08 40.66
CA ARG A 113 41.19 -29.29 40.09
C ARG A 113 39.83 -28.99 39.47
N TYR A 114 39.03 -28.17 40.15
CA TYR A 114 37.73 -27.74 39.62
C TYR A 114 37.87 -26.86 38.38
N LEU A 115 38.84 -25.94 38.39
CA LEU A 115 39.12 -25.08 37.23
C LEU A 115 39.57 -25.90 36.02
N MET A 116 40.58 -26.76 36.19
CA MET A 116 41.09 -27.63 35.11
C MET A 116 39.99 -28.55 34.56
N TYR A 117 39.15 -29.12 35.44
CA TYR A 117 38.04 -29.96 34.98
C TYR A 117 37.00 -29.17 34.20
N SER A 118 36.68 -27.95 34.63
CA SER A 118 35.75 -27.08 33.91
C SER A 118 36.29 -26.69 32.53
N GLN A 119 37.59 -26.42 32.43
CA GLN A 119 38.25 -26.13 31.15
C GLN A 119 38.21 -27.33 30.20
N ASP A 120 38.49 -28.55 30.70
CA ASP A 120 38.35 -29.78 29.90
C ASP A 120 36.91 -29.97 29.41
N LEU A 121 35.91 -29.74 30.28
CA LEU A 121 34.49 -29.85 29.92
C LEU A 121 34.09 -28.85 28.82
N LEU A 122 34.60 -27.61 28.89
CA LEU A 122 34.37 -26.62 27.83
C LEU A 122 35.02 -27.04 26.51
N ALA A 123 36.22 -27.61 26.54
CA ALA A 123 36.89 -28.14 25.35
C ALA A 123 36.15 -29.36 24.75
N GLU A 124 35.47 -30.15 25.59
CA GLU A 124 34.59 -31.25 25.18
C GLU A 124 33.19 -30.78 24.71
N GLY A 125 32.89 -29.47 24.76
CA GLY A 125 31.59 -28.89 24.39
C GLY A 125 30.49 -29.07 25.44
N ASN A 126 30.81 -29.57 26.64
CA ASN A 126 29.86 -29.78 27.73
C ASN A 126 29.74 -28.55 28.63
N VAL A 127 29.14 -27.49 28.08
CA VAL A 127 29.12 -26.14 28.66
C VAL A 127 28.27 -26.07 29.94
N GLU A 128 27.11 -26.75 29.98
CA GLU A 128 26.22 -26.77 31.16
C GLU A 128 26.89 -27.39 32.39
N LYS A 129 27.62 -28.49 32.19
CA LYS A 129 28.33 -29.15 33.28
C LYS A 129 29.53 -28.34 33.73
N ALA A 130 30.22 -27.66 32.81
CA ALA A 130 31.30 -26.74 33.14
C ALA A 130 30.81 -25.60 34.03
N GLU A 131 29.66 -24.99 33.73
CA GLU A 131 29.03 -23.96 34.56
C GLU A 131 28.79 -24.47 35.99
N GLN A 132 28.22 -25.67 36.15
CA GLN A 132 27.98 -26.25 37.47
C GLN A 132 29.27 -26.46 38.27
N MET A 133 30.36 -26.88 37.62
CA MET A 133 31.66 -27.07 38.27
C MET A 133 32.30 -25.72 38.66
N LEU A 134 32.13 -24.69 37.84
CA LEU A 134 32.61 -23.34 38.13
C LEU A 134 31.83 -22.70 39.28
N LEU A 135 30.50 -22.83 39.29
CA LEU A 135 29.68 -22.37 40.42
C LEU A 135 30.07 -23.06 41.73
N ARG A 136 30.45 -24.36 41.69
CA ARG A 136 30.99 -25.08 42.86
C ARG A 136 32.34 -24.55 43.31
N LEU A 137 33.23 -24.19 42.39
CA LEU A 137 34.49 -23.52 42.69
C LEU A 137 34.25 -22.19 43.41
N LEU A 138 33.22 -21.45 43.00
CA LEU A 138 32.88 -20.12 43.51
C LEU A 138 32.01 -20.12 44.78
N GLN A 139 31.59 -21.29 45.30
CA GLN A 139 30.82 -21.38 46.54
C GLN A 139 31.58 -20.86 47.77
N LYS A 140 32.91 -20.99 47.76
CA LYS A 140 33.76 -20.58 48.87
C LYS A 140 34.67 -19.43 48.42
N GLU A 141 34.40 -18.26 49.00
CA GLU A 141 35.20 -17.07 48.77
C GLU A 141 36.69 -17.32 49.08
N SER A 142 37.55 -16.91 48.14
CA SER A 142 39.00 -17.11 48.18
C SER A 142 39.73 -15.86 47.66
N THR A 143 41.02 -15.74 47.93
CA THR A 143 41.91 -14.71 47.33
C THR A 143 42.92 -15.31 46.39
N SER A 144 42.75 -16.58 46.01
CA SER A 144 43.64 -17.24 45.07
C SER A 144 43.48 -16.67 43.66
N VAL A 145 44.54 -16.79 42.87
CA VAL A 145 44.51 -16.50 41.43
C VAL A 145 43.50 -17.43 40.76
N THR A 146 43.47 -18.72 41.12
CA THR A 146 42.53 -19.73 40.60
C THR A 146 41.06 -19.36 40.82
N HIS A 147 40.72 -18.74 41.94
CA HIS A 147 39.35 -18.23 42.17
C HIS A 147 39.04 -17.03 41.27
N ALA A 148 40.02 -16.17 41.02
CA ALA A 148 39.89 -15.08 40.05
C ALA A 148 39.66 -15.62 38.62
N ASP A 149 40.37 -16.68 38.22
CA ASP A 149 40.18 -17.40 36.95
C ASP A 149 38.77 -18.01 36.86
N GLY A 150 38.32 -18.62 37.96
CA GLY A 150 37.00 -19.22 38.06
C GLY A 150 35.87 -18.20 37.88
N LEU A 151 35.99 -16.99 38.44
CA LEU A 151 35.00 -15.92 38.29
C LEU A 151 34.84 -15.50 36.82
N LEU A 152 35.97 -15.23 36.14
CA LEU A 152 35.96 -14.81 34.73
C LEU A 152 35.43 -15.92 33.83
N LEU A 153 35.92 -17.15 34.01
CA LEU A 153 35.51 -18.28 33.19
C LEU A 153 34.01 -18.59 33.39
N CYS A 154 33.50 -18.47 34.62
CA CYS A 154 32.08 -18.64 34.91
C CYS A 154 31.22 -17.58 34.23
N ALA A 155 31.63 -16.30 34.30
CA ALA A 155 30.90 -15.20 33.66
C ALA A 155 30.78 -15.42 32.15
N GLN A 156 31.90 -15.74 31.49
CA GLN A 156 31.93 -16.04 30.06
C GLN A 156 31.09 -17.28 29.70
N THR A 157 31.12 -18.31 30.53
CA THR A 157 30.33 -19.54 30.31
C THR A 157 28.83 -19.26 30.37
N ILE A 158 28.39 -18.41 31.31
CA ILE A 158 26.98 -18.01 31.45
C ILE A 158 26.52 -17.19 30.24
N GLU A 159 27.33 -16.23 29.78
CA GLU A 159 27.04 -15.43 28.58
C GLU A 159 26.97 -16.30 27.31
N GLN A 160 27.79 -17.35 27.24
CA GLN A 160 27.77 -18.29 26.11
C GLN A 160 26.52 -19.20 26.11
N LEU A 161 26.08 -19.66 27.29
CA LEU A 161 24.95 -20.60 27.41
C LEU A 161 23.60 -19.94 27.16
N ARG A 162 23.44 -18.71 27.66
CA ARG A 162 22.15 -18.03 27.74
C ARG A 162 22.35 -16.62 27.20
N GLN A 163 21.69 -16.28 26.11
CA GLN A 163 21.70 -14.94 25.51
C GLN A 163 20.44 -14.17 25.92
N ASP A 164 20.16 -14.10 27.22
CA ASP A 164 19.01 -13.42 27.78
C ASP A 164 19.42 -12.36 28.82
N GLU A 165 18.48 -11.52 29.24
CA GLU A 165 18.75 -10.42 30.17
C GLU A 165 19.15 -10.94 31.58
N SER A 166 18.68 -12.14 31.95
CA SER A 166 18.96 -12.75 33.26
C SER A 166 20.41 -13.23 33.34
N SER A 167 20.90 -13.91 32.30
CA SER A 167 22.28 -14.37 32.21
C SER A 167 23.26 -13.21 32.12
N ALA A 168 22.90 -12.14 31.40
CA ALA A 168 23.70 -10.93 31.35
C ALA A 168 23.85 -10.30 32.76
N ALA A 169 22.79 -10.31 33.58
CA ALA A 169 22.85 -9.84 34.96
C ALA A 169 23.71 -10.75 35.87
N GLU A 170 23.62 -12.08 35.72
CA GLU A 170 24.46 -13.04 36.45
C GLU A 170 25.95 -12.86 36.12
N ALA A 171 26.29 -12.74 34.83
CA ALA A 171 27.66 -12.52 34.37
C ALA A 171 28.21 -11.16 34.84
N ARG A 172 27.38 -10.11 34.82
CA ARG A 172 27.71 -8.79 35.36
C ARG A 172 28.10 -8.86 36.84
N GLU A 173 27.31 -9.57 37.66
CA GLU A 173 27.62 -9.74 39.08
C GLU A 173 29.00 -10.40 39.28
N LEU A 174 29.32 -11.42 38.46
CA LEU A 174 30.61 -12.11 38.51
C LEU A 174 31.78 -11.21 38.11
N TYR A 175 31.62 -10.38 37.07
CA TYR A 175 32.63 -9.39 36.67
C TYR A 175 32.82 -8.30 37.75
N GLU A 176 31.74 -7.77 38.33
CA GLU A 176 31.82 -6.77 39.41
C GLU A 176 32.48 -7.35 40.67
N ARG A 177 32.17 -8.60 41.02
CA ARG A 177 32.84 -9.35 42.10
C ARG A 177 34.33 -9.49 41.82
N PHE A 178 34.72 -9.85 40.59
CA PHE A 178 36.12 -9.92 40.19
C PHE A 178 36.83 -8.56 40.39
N LEU A 179 36.25 -7.48 39.85
CA LEU A 179 36.85 -6.14 39.90
C LEU A 179 36.98 -5.58 41.31
N THR A 180 36.03 -5.91 42.19
CA THR A 180 36.03 -5.48 43.59
C THR A 180 37.05 -6.25 44.41
N ARG A 181 37.16 -7.56 44.19
CA ARG A 181 37.99 -8.45 45.01
C ARG A 181 39.45 -8.50 44.56
N TYR A 182 39.69 -8.31 43.27
CA TYR A 182 40.99 -8.47 42.63
C TYR A 182 41.45 -7.21 41.86
N PRO A 183 41.46 -6.02 42.49
CA PRO A 183 41.72 -4.76 41.79
C PRO A 183 43.14 -4.62 41.23
N ALA A 184 44.08 -5.46 41.66
CA ALA A 184 45.48 -5.46 41.21
C ALA A 184 45.82 -6.62 40.25
N GLU A 185 44.85 -7.48 39.90
CA GLU A 185 45.10 -8.59 38.97
C GLU A 185 45.40 -8.07 37.55
N PRO A 186 46.34 -8.69 36.81
CA PRO A 186 46.67 -8.28 35.43
C PRO A 186 45.50 -8.32 34.45
N ARG A 187 44.44 -9.06 34.78
CA ARG A 187 43.23 -9.24 33.94
C ARG A 187 42.11 -8.25 34.24
N VAL A 188 42.32 -7.30 35.15
CA VAL A 188 41.37 -6.21 35.40
C VAL A 188 40.95 -5.47 34.12
N PRO A 189 41.85 -5.13 33.17
CA PRO A 189 41.42 -4.53 31.91
C PRO A 189 40.49 -5.42 31.10
N PHE A 190 40.76 -6.72 31.05
CA PHE A 190 39.90 -7.70 30.37
C PHE A 190 38.51 -7.77 31.01
N ALA A 191 38.44 -7.91 32.34
CA ALA A 191 37.19 -7.97 33.08
C ALA A 191 36.36 -6.67 32.94
N ARG A 192 37.01 -5.50 32.92
CA ARG A 192 36.31 -4.22 32.65
C ARG A 192 35.77 -4.13 31.24
N MET A 193 36.51 -4.64 30.26
CA MET A 193 36.04 -4.66 28.86
C MET A 193 34.76 -5.49 28.74
N GLN A 194 34.79 -6.73 29.23
CA GLN A 194 33.64 -7.63 29.17
C GLN A 194 32.44 -7.07 29.94
N LEU A 195 32.67 -6.46 31.10
CA LEU A 195 31.62 -5.76 31.84
C LEU A 195 31.01 -4.59 31.04
N ALA A 196 31.83 -3.79 30.37
CA ALA A 196 31.36 -2.68 29.56
C ALA A 196 30.55 -3.15 28.33
N GLU A 197 30.99 -4.23 27.68
CA GLU A 197 30.27 -4.87 26.56
C GLU A 197 28.93 -5.44 27.03
N ASN A 198 28.91 -6.15 28.17
CA ASN A 198 27.67 -6.65 28.78
C ASN A 198 26.67 -5.52 29.07
N PHE A 199 27.13 -4.39 29.63
CA PHE A 199 26.27 -3.21 29.81
C PHE A 199 25.76 -2.66 28.46
N ALA A 200 26.61 -2.60 27.44
CA ALA A 200 26.26 -2.08 26.12
C ALA A 200 25.22 -2.95 25.39
N ASP A 201 25.32 -4.27 25.52
CA ASP A 201 24.42 -5.22 24.86
C ASP A 201 23.02 -5.22 25.46
N VAL A 202 22.91 -5.01 26.78
CA VAL A 202 21.63 -4.82 27.48
C VAL A 202 21.09 -3.38 27.31
N GLY A 203 21.86 -2.47 26.71
CA GLY A 203 21.45 -1.08 26.44
C GLY A 203 21.70 -0.09 27.60
N TYR A 204 22.44 -0.50 28.63
CA TYR A 204 22.90 0.37 29.72
C TYR A 204 24.15 1.18 29.30
N PHE A 205 23.95 2.06 28.32
CA PHE A 205 25.02 2.85 27.72
C PHE A 205 25.79 3.75 28.69
N PRO A 206 25.17 4.45 29.66
CA PRO A 206 25.91 5.28 30.63
C PRO A 206 26.92 4.49 31.47
N GLU A 207 26.52 3.31 31.94
CA GLU A 207 27.32 2.39 32.74
C GLU A 207 28.48 1.82 31.91
N ALA A 208 28.19 1.37 30.68
CA ALA A 208 29.21 0.93 29.74
C ALA A 208 30.25 2.02 29.46
N ASN A 209 29.78 3.25 29.20
CA ASN A 209 30.64 4.41 28.94
C ASN A 209 31.52 4.75 30.15
N ALA A 210 31.01 4.61 31.36
CA ALA A 210 31.78 4.83 32.59
C ALA A 210 32.92 3.81 32.74
N GLU A 211 32.69 2.54 32.40
CA GLU A 211 33.73 1.51 32.41
C GLU A 211 34.80 1.75 31.33
N TYR A 212 34.41 2.11 30.10
CA TYR A 212 35.36 2.50 29.06
C TYR A 212 36.21 3.71 29.47
N GLN A 213 35.62 4.71 30.12
CA GLN A 213 36.37 5.87 30.62
C GLN A 213 37.37 5.50 31.72
N LYS A 214 37.01 4.58 32.64
CA LYS A 214 37.94 4.06 33.65
C LYS A 214 39.12 3.36 33.00
N MET A 215 38.88 2.59 31.93
CA MET A 215 39.95 1.93 31.18
C MET A 215 40.86 2.94 30.48
N LEU A 216 40.29 3.95 29.80
CA LEU A 216 41.06 5.02 29.15
C LEU A 216 41.94 5.79 30.13
N GLY A 217 41.49 6.01 31.38
CA GLY A 217 42.29 6.65 32.43
C GLY A 217 43.44 5.80 32.97
N ALA A 218 43.37 4.48 32.83
CA ALA A 218 44.39 3.54 33.32
C ALA A 218 45.45 3.17 32.26
N LEU A 219 45.10 3.27 30.97
CA LEU A 219 46.00 2.94 29.87
C LEU A 219 47.05 4.02 29.65
N ARG A 220 48.31 3.59 29.46
CA ARG A 220 49.45 4.46 29.13
C ARG A 220 49.85 4.40 27.66
N GLU A 221 49.40 3.37 26.95
CA GLU A 221 49.73 3.13 25.54
C GLU A 221 48.60 3.68 24.65
N PRO A 222 48.88 4.61 23.73
CA PRO A 222 47.85 5.24 22.90
C PRO A 222 47.15 4.25 21.96
N GLU A 223 47.87 3.26 21.42
CA GLU A 223 47.32 2.25 20.51
C GLU A 223 46.23 1.39 21.15
N LYS A 224 46.37 1.05 22.44
CA LYS A 224 45.36 0.32 23.21
C LYS A 224 44.18 1.21 23.61
N ALA A 225 44.38 2.52 23.67
CA ALA A 225 43.31 3.48 23.95
C ALA A 225 42.42 3.72 22.71
N ASP A 226 42.96 3.55 21.50
CA ASP A 226 42.23 3.76 20.24
C ASP A 226 41.08 2.77 20.05
N GLU A 227 41.30 1.50 20.37
CA GLU A 227 40.25 0.47 20.34
C GLU A 227 39.11 0.81 21.31
N ILE A 228 39.45 1.23 22.53
CA ILE A 228 38.45 1.64 23.53
C ILE A 228 37.72 2.91 23.11
N ARG A 229 38.41 3.87 22.49
CA ARG A 229 37.77 5.08 21.93
C ARG A 229 36.78 4.73 20.82
N LEU A 230 37.08 3.74 19.98
CA LEU A 230 36.15 3.27 18.95
C LEU A 230 34.91 2.61 19.58
N LEU A 231 35.08 1.73 20.57
CA LEU A 231 33.97 1.10 21.30
C LEU A 231 33.09 2.13 22.03
N LEU A 232 33.72 3.10 22.71
CA LEU A 232 33.02 4.21 23.34
C LEU A 232 32.25 5.06 22.32
N SER A 233 32.84 5.31 21.15
CA SER A 233 32.16 6.01 20.05
C SER A 233 30.96 5.25 19.51
N ARG A 234 31.06 3.92 19.37
CA ARG A 234 29.94 3.03 18.99
C ARG A 234 28.81 3.10 20.00
N ASN A 235 29.11 3.12 21.30
CA ASN A 235 28.08 3.30 22.33
C ASN A 235 27.43 4.68 22.29
N HIS A 236 28.20 5.74 22.06
CA HIS A 236 27.63 7.07 21.85
C HIS A 236 26.71 7.10 20.62
N TYR A 237 27.08 6.43 19.53
CA TYR A 237 26.23 6.28 18.36
C TYR A 237 24.93 5.51 18.68
N ARG A 238 25.02 4.34 19.33
CA ARG A 238 23.85 3.51 19.72
C ARG A 238 22.91 4.23 20.69
N SER A 239 23.46 5.04 21.60
CA SER A 239 22.68 5.89 22.53
C SER A 239 22.17 7.19 21.92
N ARG A 240 22.36 7.40 20.60
CA ARG A 240 22.00 8.61 19.83
C ARG A 240 22.70 9.90 20.28
N ASP A 241 23.78 9.80 21.05
CA ASP A 241 24.69 10.94 21.33
C ASP A 241 25.70 11.12 20.19
N PHE A 242 25.18 11.50 19.04
CA PHE A 242 25.96 11.62 17.80
C PHE A 242 27.05 12.69 17.89
N VAL A 243 26.87 13.72 18.73
CA VAL A 243 27.86 14.79 18.89
C VAL A 243 29.13 14.26 19.57
N ARG A 244 28.99 13.48 20.65
CA ARG A 244 30.14 12.86 21.31
C ARG A 244 30.80 11.81 20.43
N ALA A 245 30.00 10.99 19.74
CA ALA A 245 30.50 10.01 18.78
C ALA A 245 31.36 10.69 17.70
N ARG A 246 30.83 11.74 17.05
CA ARG A 246 31.54 12.51 16.02
C ARG A 246 32.88 13.04 16.51
N ASN A 247 32.91 13.64 17.71
CA ASN A 247 34.13 14.24 18.24
C ASN A 247 35.22 13.19 18.53
N LEU A 248 34.84 12.06 19.15
CA LEU A 248 35.77 10.95 19.44
C LEU A 248 36.28 10.28 18.17
N LEU A 249 35.41 10.06 17.18
CA LEU A 249 35.78 9.47 15.89
C LEU A 249 36.68 10.38 15.08
N THR A 250 36.43 11.69 15.10
CA THR A 250 37.30 12.68 14.43
C THR A 250 38.71 12.63 15.02
N LEU A 251 38.82 12.59 16.36
CA LEU A 251 40.09 12.47 17.05
C LEU A 251 40.80 11.15 16.67
N LEU A 252 40.08 10.04 16.69
CA LEU A 252 40.60 8.72 16.37
C LEU A 252 41.16 8.65 14.94
N ILE A 253 40.49 9.26 13.96
CA ILE A 253 40.97 9.33 12.57
C ILE A 253 42.23 10.19 12.43
N GLN A 254 42.40 11.21 13.26
CA GLN A 254 43.54 12.14 13.19
C GLN A 254 44.78 11.60 13.91
N GLU A 255 44.60 10.93 15.04
CA GLU A 255 45.70 10.56 15.94
C GLU A 255 46.12 9.09 15.85
N SER A 256 45.24 8.20 15.39
CA SER A 256 45.55 6.77 15.36
C SER A 256 46.49 6.40 14.21
N SER A 257 47.49 5.58 14.51
CA SER A 257 48.38 4.95 13.53
C SER A 257 47.82 3.64 12.95
N ASN A 258 46.71 3.12 13.51
CA ASN A 258 46.11 1.85 13.09
C ASN A 258 45.11 2.05 11.94
N GLU A 259 45.54 1.74 10.72
CA GLU A 259 44.73 1.94 9.52
C GLU A 259 43.37 1.22 9.54
N ASN A 260 43.27 0.02 10.15
CA ASN A 260 42.00 -0.71 10.21
C ASN A 260 41.01 -0.01 11.15
N LEU A 261 41.48 0.45 12.31
CA LEU A 261 40.65 1.25 13.23
C LEU A 261 40.26 2.59 12.60
N VAL A 262 41.15 3.22 11.83
CA VAL A 262 40.83 4.46 11.10
C VAL A 262 39.75 4.21 10.06
N ARG A 263 39.75 3.06 9.35
CA ARG A 263 38.69 2.67 8.42
C ARG A 263 37.35 2.45 9.12
N ASP A 264 37.35 1.72 10.25
CA ASP A 264 36.17 1.53 11.10
C ASP A 264 35.61 2.88 11.59
N ALA A 265 36.50 3.74 12.10
CA ALA A 265 36.14 5.04 12.64
C ALA A 265 35.56 5.96 11.55
N ARG A 266 36.14 5.93 10.35
CA ARG A 266 35.67 6.73 9.21
C ARG A 266 34.30 6.29 8.73
N PHE A 267 34.05 4.98 8.66
CA PHE A 267 32.74 4.45 8.31
C PHE A 267 31.67 4.89 9.33
N LEU A 268 31.95 4.70 10.62
CA LEU A 268 31.03 5.10 11.69
C LEU A 268 30.86 6.62 11.76
N LEU A 269 31.90 7.41 11.47
CA LEU A 269 31.81 8.87 11.40
C LEU A 269 30.91 9.29 10.24
N GLY A 270 31.00 8.63 9.09
CA GLY A 270 30.08 8.85 7.97
C GLY A 270 28.62 8.61 8.36
N GLN A 271 28.34 7.48 9.03
CA GLN A 271 26.99 7.19 9.56
C GLN A 271 26.55 8.23 10.60
N THR A 272 27.45 8.66 11.48
CA THR A 272 27.18 9.67 12.51
C THR A 272 26.82 11.02 11.89
N HIS A 273 27.53 11.45 10.83
CA HIS A 273 27.20 12.67 10.10
C HIS A 273 25.84 12.58 9.40
N TRP A 274 25.47 11.40 8.89
CA TRP A 274 24.17 11.18 8.28
C TRP A 274 23.03 11.36 9.28
N GLU A 275 23.14 10.74 10.45
CA GLU A 275 22.16 10.86 11.54
C GLU A 275 22.03 12.30 12.08
N LEU A 276 23.11 13.09 12.00
CA LEU A 276 23.11 14.52 12.32
C LEU A 276 22.48 15.40 11.22
N GLY A 277 22.10 14.83 10.08
CA GLY A 277 21.63 15.58 8.90
C GLY A 277 22.75 16.26 8.10
N GLU A 278 24.01 16.03 8.45
CA GLU A 278 25.21 16.59 7.82
C GLU A 278 25.62 15.76 6.57
N LYS A 279 24.67 15.55 5.64
CA LYS A 279 24.81 14.63 4.49
C LYS A 279 26.10 14.80 3.69
N HIS A 280 26.50 16.03 3.39
CA HIS A 280 27.72 16.30 2.62
C HIS A 280 29.00 15.81 3.33
N HIS A 281 29.05 15.93 4.66
CA HIS A 281 30.16 15.41 5.45
C HIS A 281 30.14 13.88 5.47
N ALA A 282 28.97 13.27 5.60
CA ALA A 282 28.79 11.82 5.52
C ALA A 282 29.35 11.26 4.19
N GLU A 283 28.90 11.83 3.06
CA GLU A 283 29.39 11.42 1.74
C GLU A 283 30.90 11.60 1.59
N THR A 284 31.45 12.69 2.12
CA THR A 284 32.90 12.97 2.05
C THR A 284 33.69 11.86 2.74
N GLN A 285 33.25 11.43 3.93
CA GLN A 285 33.90 10.33 4.65
C GLN A 285 33.76 9.00 3.89
N MET A 286 32.58 8.71 3.34
CA MET A 286 32.34 7.48 2.58
C MET A 286 33.15 7.44 1.27
N LYS A 287 33.16 8.53 0.50
CA LYS A 287 33.97 8.66 -0.74
C LYS A 287 35.46 8.53 -0.46
N ALA A 288 35.94 9.09 0.66
CA ALA A 288 37.34 8.92 1.08
C ALA A 288 37.66 7.46 1.43
N LEU A 289 36.73 6.74 2.06
CA LEU A 289 36.91 5.32 2.40
C LEU A 289 37.00 4.44 1.14
N VAL A 290 36.15 4.69 0.14
CA VAL A 290 36.18 3.99 -1.16
C VAL A 290 37.49 4.26 -1.91
N ARG A 291 37.96 5.52 -1.91
CA ARG A 291 39.20 5.91 -2.58
C ARG A 291 40.44 5.28 -1.93
N ASP A 292 40.50 5.30 -0.59
CA ASP A 292 41.71 4.96 0.16
C ASP A 292 41.86 3.45 0.40
N ALA A 293 40.77 2.68 0.32
CA ALA A 293 40.78 1.23 0.55
C ALA A 293 39.84 0.46 -0.41
N PRO A 294 40.03 0.56 -1.74
CA PRO A 294 39.16 -0.09 -2.72
C PRO A 294 39.13 -1.62 -2.53
N GLY A 295 37.94 -2.22 -2.67
CA GLY A 295 37.71 -3.66 -2.47
C GLY A 295 37.69 -4.14 -1.01
N SER A 296 37.95 -3.28 -0.02
CA SER A 296 37.80 -3.64 1.40
C SER A 296 36.32 -3.77 1.82
N PRO A 297 35.99 -4.54 2.88
CA PRO A 297 34.62 -4.61 3.40
C PRO A 297 34.03 -3.24 3.75
N HIS A 298 34.86 -2.34 4.28
CA HIS A 298 34.48 -0.96 4.58
C HIS A 298 34.15 -0.15 3.32
N ALA A 299 34.97 -0.26 2.27
CA ALA A 299 34.69 0.39 0.99
C ALA A 299 33.42 -0.18 0.33
N ALA A 300 33.20 -1.49 0.45
CA ALA A 300 31.97 -2.14 -0.01
C ALA A 300 30.74 -1.58 0.74
N ALA A 301 30.79 -1.48 2.07
CA ALA A 301 29.73 -0.89 2.88
C ALA A 301 29.51 0.61 2.56
N ALA A 302 30.59 1.37 2.35
CA ALA A 302 30.51 2.78 1.95
C ALA A 302 29.88 2.97 0.57
N LEU A 303 30.20 2.12 -0.41
CA LEU A 303 29.59 2.14 -1.74
C LEU A 303 28.08 1.82 -1.67
N GLN A 304 27.67 0.87 -0.85
CA GLN A 304 26.24 0.59 -0.60
C GLN A 304 25.53 1.80 0.00
N PHE A 305 26.12 2.41 1.02
CA PHE A 305 25.60 3.62 1.65
C PHE A 305 25.45 4.77 0.63
N LEU A 306 26.49 5.02 -0.17
CA LEU A 306 26.48 6.05 -1.21
C LEU A 306 25.42 5.75 -2.29
N ALA A 307 25.26 4.49 -2.69
CA ALA A 307 24.23 4.09 -3.64
C ALA A 307 22.82 4.35 -3.12
N GLN A 308 22.53 3.97 -1.86
CA GLN A 308 21.22 4.23 -1.23
C GLN A 308 20.97 5.73 -1.07
N SER A 309 21.94 6.49 -0.55
CA SER A 309 21.83 7.95 -0.41
C SER A 309 21.54 8.62 -1.75
N ALA A 310 22.23 8.20 -2.82
CA ALA A 310 22.00 8.74 -4.15
C ALA A 310 20.61 8.37 -4.72
N LEU A 311 20.05 7.21 -4.37
CA LEU A 311 18.66 6.86 -4.72
C LEU A 311 17.64 7.75 -4.00
N ASP A 312 17.84 7.97 -2.69
CA ASP A 312 16.95 8.81 -1.88
C ASP A 312 16.93 10.27 -2.39
N GLU A 313 18.06 10.73 -2.94
CA GLU A 313 18.20 12.04 -3.58
C GLU A 313 17.81 12.06 -5.06
N GLN A 314 17.32 10.92 -5.60
CA GLN A 314 16.95 10.74 -7.01
C GLN A 314 18.12 10.96 -7.98
N ALA A 315 19.37 10.92 -7.50
CA ALA A 315 20.59 10.94 -8.28
C ALA A 315 20.88 9.54 -8.87
N TYR A 316 19.93 9.04 -9.67
CA TYR A 316 19.92 7.65 -10.16
C TYR A 316 21.19 7.25 -10.93
N GLN A 317 21.81 8.18 -11.64
CA GLN A 317 23.05 7.90 -12.38
C GLN A 317 24.23 7.67 -11.44
N GLU A 318 24.35 8.42 -10.35
CA GLU A 318 25.39 8.22 -9.34
C GLU A 318 25.16 6.91 -8.58
N ALA A 319 23.91 6.65 -8.17
CA ALA A 319 23.53 5.39 -7.53
C ALA A 319 23.94 4.17 -8.37
N ALA A 320 23.62 4.19 -9.66
CA ALA A 320 24.01 3.12 -10.59
C ALA A 320 25.53 2.97 -10.69
N ASN A 321 26.28 4.07 -10.73
CA ASN A 321 27.74 4.04 -10.80
C ASN A 321 28.36 3.40 -9.55
N TYR A 322 27.89 3.77 -8.34
CA TYR A 322 28.36 3.17 -7.09
C TYR A 322 28.04 1.68 -7.02
N CYS A 323 26.84 1.25 -7.45
CA CYS A 323 26.48 -0.17 -7.50
C CYS A 323 27.35 -0.95 -8.49
N ILE A 324 27.61 -0.40 -9.68
CA ILE A 324 28.48 -1.04 -10.68
C ILE A 324 29.92 -1.15 -10.16
N GLN A 325 30.42 -0.12 -9.48
CA GLN A 325 31.73 -0.16 -8.84
C GLN A 325 31.77 -1.27 -7.78
N TRP A 326 30.76 -1.35 -6.92
CA TRP A 326 30.64 -2.39 -5.89
C TRP A 326 30.66 -3.79 -6.49
N LEU A 327 29.86 -4.04 -7.53
CA LEU A 327 29.77 -5.35 -8.19
C LEU A 327 31.09 -5.77 -8.86
N LYS A 328 31.93 -4.80 -9.25
CA LYS A 328 33.25 -5.04 -9.84
C LYS A 328 34.32 -5.29 -8.79
N GLU A 329 34.33 -4.52 -7.72
CA GLU A 329 35.41 -4.50 -6.72
C GLU A 329 35.15 -5.44 -5.53
N SER A 330 33.91 -5.87 -5.31
CA SER A 330 33.51 -6.72 -4.18
C SER A 330 32.61 -7.91 -4.58
N PRO A 331 33.01 -8.72 -5.57
CA PRO A 331 32.14 -9.74 -6.16
C PRO A 331 31.74 -10.90 -5.21
N VAL A 332 32.47 -11.09 -4.10
CA VAL A 332 32.30 -12.17 -3.11
C VAL A 332 31.75 -11.64 -1.77
N ALA A 333 31.42 -10.35 -1.68
CA ALA A 333 30.88 -9.78 -0.44
C ALA A 333 29.42 -10.23 -0.20
N HIS A 334 29.10 -10.58 1.06
CA HIS A 334 27.73 -10.64 1.54
C HIS A 334 27.04 -9.30 1.21
N GLY A 335 25.81 -9.32 0.69
CA GLY A 335 25.12 -8.09 0.26
C GLY A 335 24.95 -7.91 -1.27
N ARG A 336 25.33 -8.91 -2.08
CA ARG A 336 25.22 -8.83 -3.54
C ARG A 336 23.79 -8.68 -4.07
N PRO A 337 22.79 -9.48 -3.65
CA PRO A 337 21.42 -9.30 -4.13
C PRO A 337 20.85 -7.92 -3.76
N GLU A 338 21.19 -7.39 -2.59
CA GLU A 338 20.83 -6.04 -2.14
C GLU A 338 21.35 -4.97 -3.10
N VAL A 339 22.64 -5.03 -3.47
CA VAL A 339 23.24 -4.08 -4.43
C VAL A 339 22.65 -4.22 -5.83
N MET A 340 22.34 -5.45 -6.26
CA MET A 340 21.68 -5.68 -7.54
C MET A 340 20.27 -5.05 -7.57
N LEU A 341 19.55 -5.05 -6.44
CA LEU A 341 18.28 -4.34 -6.34
C LEU A 341 18.44 -2.83 -6.34
N LEU A 342 19.42 -2.29 -5.61
CA LEU A 342 19.72 -0.85 -5.66
C LEU A 342 20.05 -0.42 -7.09
N LEU A 343 20.85 -1.23 -7.81
CA LEU A 343 21.14 -1.00 -9.21
C LEU A 343 19.87 -1.05 -10.06
N GLY A 344 19.02 -2.06 -9.87
CA GLY A 344 17.76 -2.18 -10.61
C GLY A 344 16.81 -1.00 -10.36
N ARG A 345 16.65 -0.54 -9.11
CA ARG A 345 15.89 0.67 -8.75
C ARG A 345 16.49 1.92 -9.41
N ALA A 346 17.82 2.07 -9.39
CA ALA A 346 18.49 3.17 -10.07
C ALA A 346 18.25 3.15 -11.59
N LYS A 347 18.28 1.96 -12.21
CA LYS A 347 18.00 1.79 -13.64
C LYS A 347 16.56 2.11 -13.99
N LEU A 348 15.60 1.73 -13.13
CA LEU A 348 14.20 2.10 -13.29
C LEU A 348 14.03 3.62 -13.25
N GLY A 349 14.64 4.31 -12.28
CA GLY A 349 14.65 5.78 -12.20
C GLY A 349 15.32 6.48 -13.39
N LEU A 350 16.27 5.82 -14.06
CA LEU A 350 16.87 6.28 -15.32
C LEU A 350 16.02 5.98 -16.57
N ASN A 351 14.79 5.50 -16.39
CA ASN A 351 13.89 5.04 -17.45
C ASN A 351 14.50 3.90 -18.30
N LYS A 352 15.36 3.08 -17.69
CA LYS A 352 15.99 1.89 -18.29
C LYS A 352 15.35 0.63 -17.73
N ALA A 353 14.04 0.53 -17.90
CA ALA A 353 13.23 -0.51 -17.28
C ALA A 353 13.64 -1.94 -17.70
N ASP A 354 14.09 -2.18 -18.93
CA ASP A 354 14.61 -3.49 -19.35
C ASP A 354 15.83 -3.95 -18.53
N GLU A 355 16.74 -3.03 -18.20
CA GLU A 355 17.90 -3.33 -17.35
C GLU A 355 17.46 -3.60 -15.90
N ALA A 356 16.43 -2.91 -15.41
CA ALA A 356 15.86 -3.13 -14.09
C ALA A 356 15.18 -4.51 -13.99
N VAL A 357 14.39 -4.90 -14.99
CA VAL A 357 13.78 -6.25 -15.09
C VAL A 357 14.86 -7.32 -15.04
N LYS A 358 15.96 -7.13 -15.78
CA LYS A 358 17.09 -8.07 -15.77
C LYS A 358 17.73 -8.17 -14.38
N ALA A 359 18.06 -7.04 -13.75
CA ALA A 359 18.68 -7.04 -12.42
C ALA A 359 17.80 -7.74 -11.38
N ALA A 360 16.49 -7.47 -11.37
CA ALA A 360 15.53 -8.12 -10.50
C ALA A 360 15.41 -9.63 -10.79
N SER A 361 15.35 -10.02 -12.07
CA SER A 361 15.26 -11.42 -12.48
C SER A 361 16.52 -12.22 -12.12
N ASP A 362 17.70 -11.59 -12.21
CA ASP A 362 18.95 -12.19 -11.79
C ASP A 362 18.95 -12.44 -10.27
N VAL A 363 18.40 -11.51 -9.46
CA VAL A 363 18.23 -11.73 -8.01
C VAL A 363 17.33 -12.94 -7.73
N ILE A 364 16.15 -12.98 -8.37
CA ILE A 364 15.17 -14.06 -8.21
C ILE A 364 15.76 -15.42 -8.60
N THR A 365 16.56 -15.47 -9.67
CA THR A 365 17.07 -16.73 -10.22
C THR A 365 18.30 -17.24 -9.47
N PHE A 366 19.25 -16.35 -9.14
CA PHE A 366 20.53 -16.76 -8.59
C PHE A 366 20.60 -16.69 -7.06
N PHE A 367 19.65 -16.00 -6.42
CA PHE A 367 19.62 -15.83 -4.95
C PHE A 367 18.21 -16.10 -4.37
N PRO A 368 17.65 -17.32 -4.55
CA PRO A 368 16.29 -17.65 -4.13
C PRO A 368 16.08 -17.68 -2.61
N ASP A 369 17.14 -17.73 -1.80
CA ASP A 369 17.06 -17.69 -0.33
C ASP A 369 17.36 -16.28 0.23
N SER A 370 17.48 -15.27 -0.64
CA SER A 370 17.84 -13.92 -0.24
C SER A 370 16.71 -13.23 0.54
N PRO A 371 17.01 -12.47 1.61
CA PRO A 371 15.99 -11.71 2.34
C PRO A 371 15.33 -10.63 1.48
N VAL A 372 15.98 -10.17 0.41
CA VAL A 372 15.43 -9.15 -0.50
C VAL A 372 14.69 -9.73 -1.70
N LEU A 373 14.37 -11.03 -1.69
CA LEU A 373 13.66 -11.68 -2.80
C LEU A 373 12.28 -11.05 -3.03
N SER A 374 11.57 -10.65 -1.98
CA SER A 374 10.27 -9.97 -2.11
C SER A 374 10.40 -8.64 -2.86
N ASP A 375 11.39 -7.83 -2.49
CA ASP A 375 11.70 -6.57 -3.18
C ASP A 375 12.11 -6.78 -4.64
N ALA A 376 12.77 -7.90 -4.95
CA ALA A 376 13.13 -8.26 -6.32
C ALA A 376 11.90 -8.51 -7.19
N PHE A 377 10.92 -9.27 -6.68
CA PHE A 377 9.67 -9.47 -7.41
C PHE A 377 8.89 -8.17 -7.59
N MET A 378 8.82 -7.31 -6.57
CA MET A 378 8.18 -6.00 -6.66
C MET A 378 8.83 -5.13 -7.74
N LEU A 379 10.16 -5.00 -7.70
CA LEU A 379 10.92 -4.25 -8.69
C LEU A 379 10.73 -4.79 -10.12
N LYS A 380 10.66 -6.12 -10.28
CA LYS A 380 10.37 -6.76 -11.58
C LYS A 380 8.99 -6.35 -12.09
N GLY A 381 7.97 -6.41 -11.23
CA GLY A 381 6.60 -5.99 -11.56
C GLY A 381 6.51 -4.52 -11.97
N GLU A 382 7.06 -3.62 -11.14
CA GLU A 382 7.12 -2.17 -11.40
C GLU A 382 7.82 -1.85 -12.72
N ALA A 383 8.97 -2.49 -12.98
CA ALA A 383 9.72 -2.27 -14.21
C ALA A 383 8.98 -2.79 -15.45
N LEU A 384 8.24 -3.88 -15.35
CA LEU A 384 7.41 -4.39 -16.44
C LEU A 384 6.22 -3.47 -16.76
N GLU A 385 5.62 -2.83 -15.76
CA GLU A 385 4.58 -1.80 -16.00
C GLU A 385 5.15 -0.56 -16.70
N SER A 386 6.35 -0.11 -16.31
CA SER A 386 7.03 0.99 -17.00
C SER A 386 7.32 0.68 -18.48
N LEU A 387 7.36 -0.60 -18.87
CA LEU A 387 7.48 -1.06 -20.26
C LEU A 387 6.13 -1.27 -20.95
N ALA A 388 5.02 -0.94 -20.30
CA ALA A 388 3.65 -1.26 -20.74
C ALA A 388 3.40 -2.76 -20.98
N ARG A 389 4.19 -3.64 -20.34
CA ARG A 389 4.04 -5.10 -20.40
C ARG A 389 3.15 -5.58 -19.24
N VAL A 390 1.89 -5.16 -19.28
CA VAL A 390 0.95 -5.32 -18.15
C VAL A 390 0.73 -6.78 -17.76
N GLU A 391 0.62 -7.71 -18.73
CA GLU A 391 0.41 -9.14 -18.41
C GLU A 391 1.65 -9.77 -17.75
N ASP A 392 2.85 -9.37 -18.16
CA ASP A 392 4.08 -9.87 -17.55
C ASP A 392 4.24 -9.32 -16.13
N SER A 393 3.89 -8.04 -15.92
CA SER A 393 3.86 -7.43 -14.59
C SER A 393 2.87 -8.15 -13.67
N ARG A 394 1.65 -8.38 -14.16
CA ARG A 394 0.61 -9.16 -13.47
C ARG A 394 1.14 -10.51 -13.00
N ASN A 395 1.84 -11.24 -13.88
CA ASN A 395 2.43 -12.52 -13.53
C ASN A 395 3.55 -12.37 -12.48
N ALA A 396 4.38 -11.33 -12.55
CA ALA A 396 5.42 -11.07 -11.56
C ALA A 396 4.83 -10.79 -10.16
N PHE A 397 3.79 -9.95 -10.05
CA PHE A 397 3.12 -9.70 -8.78
C PHE A 397 2.34 -10.91 -8.27
N LYS A 398 1.79 -11.74 -9.17
CA LYS A 398 1.16 -13.01 -8.80
C LYS A 398 2.17 -14.02 -8.25
N GLU A 399 3.36 -14.12 -8.85
CA GLU A 399 4.47 -14.91 -8.31
C GLU A 399 4.87 -14.38 -6.93
N ALA A 400 5.04 -13.06 -6.79
CA ALA A 400 5.36 -12.41 -5.53
C ALA A 400 4.35 -12.74 -4.41
N ALA A 401 3.05 -12.62 -4.69
CA ALA A 401 1.97 -12.95 -3.76
C ALA A 401 1.90 -14.45 -3.41
N GLY A 402 2.42 -15.32 -4.29
CA GLY A 402 2.55 -16.75 -4.06
C GLY A 402 3.72 -17.11 -3.13
N PHE A 403 4.89 -16.49 -3.35
CA PHE A 403 6.08 -16.69 -2.51
C PHE A 403 5.96 -16.00 -1.14
N PHE A 404 5.29 -14.84 -1.09
CA PHE A 404 5.15 -14.02 0.11
C PHE A 404 3.67 -13.83 0.46
N PRO A 405 2.97 -14.90 0.91
CA PRO A 405 1.52 -14.85 1.13
C PRO A 405 1.09 -13.94 2.29
N GLU A 406 2.02 -13.55 3.17
CA GLU A 406 1.81 -12.65 4.30
C GLU A 406 2.17 -11.19 3.97
N ALA A 407 2.75 -10.92 2.80
CA ALA A 407 3.07 -9.56 2.38
C ALA A 407 1.84 -8.90 1.70
N PRO A 408 1.34 -7.76 2.23
CA PRO A 408 0.16 -7.10 1.66
C PRO A 408 0.44 -6.39 0.34
N LEU A 409 1.65 -5.83 0.15
CA LEU A 409 1.99 -5.00 -1.02
C LEU A 409 1.84 -5.74 -2.37
N PRO A 410 2.36 -6.96 -2.56
CA PRO A 410 2.14 -7.71 -3.80
C PRO A 410 0.66 -7.94 -4.14
N LEU A 411 -0.18 -8.17 -3.13
CA LEU A 411 -1.61 -8.37 -3.32
C LEU A 411 -2.30 -7.07 -3.75
N LEU A 412 -1.90 -5.93 -3.19
CA LEU A 412 -2.44 -4.62 -3.55
C LEU A 412 -2.06 -4.20 -4.97
N GLU A 413 -0.80 -4.43 -5.38
CA GLU A 413 -0.38 -4.14 -6.76
C GLU A 413 -1.08 -5.06 -7.77
N LEU A 414 -1.19 -6.36 -7.45
CA LEU A 414 -1.96 -7.27 -8.28
C LEU A 414 -3.44 -6.86 -8.37
N ALA A 415 -4.05 -6.47 -7.24
CA ALA A 415 -5.44 -6.00 -7.21
C ALA A 415 -5.64 -4.73 -8.04
N ARG A 416 -4.68 -3.79 -8.02
CA ARG A 416 -4.72 -2.59 -8.85
C ARG A 416 -4.72 -2.95 -10.33
N ILE A 417 -3.81 -3.84 -10.75
CA ILE A 417 -3.74 -4.30 -12.15
C ILE A 417 -5.05 -5.01 -12.56
N GLU A 418 -5.57 -5.91 -11.72
CA GLU A 418 -6.84 -6.58 -11.99
C GLU A 418 -8.00 -5.58 -12.10
N SER A 419 -8.02 -4.52 -11.27
CA SER A 419 -9.01 -3.46 -11.38
C SER A 419 -8.89 -2.66 -12.67
N GLU A 420 -7.68 -2.39 -13.16
CA GLU A 420 -7.45 -1.68 -14.42
C GLU A 420 -7.85 -2.53 -15.63
N MET A 421 -7.67 -3.86 -15.55
CA MET A 421 -8.15 -4.83 -16.54
C MET A 421 -9.67 -5.04 -16.51
N GLY A 422 -10.37 -4.48 -15.51
CA GLY A 422 -11.82 -4.63 -15.33
C GLY A 422 -12.25 -5.90 -14.59
N ASN A 423 -11.30 -6.68 -14.07
CA ASN A 423 -11.55 -7.88 -13.26
C ASN A 423 -11.86 -7.50 -11.80
N LEU A 424 -12.96 -6.76 -11.60
CA LEU A 424 -13.28 -6.14 -10.30
C LEU A 424 -13.44 -7.15 -9.15
N SER A 425 -14.01 -8.34 -9.41
CA SER A 425 -14.19 -9.36 -8.38
C SER A 425 -12.86 -9.89 -7.82
N GLU A 426 -11.87 -10.09 -8.68
CA GLU A 426 -10.54 -10.55 -8.26
C GLU A 426 -9.80 -9.43 -7.52
N ALA A 427 -9.89 -8.20 -8.03
CA ALA A 427 -9.33 -7.03 -7.37
C ALA A 427 -9.88 -6.85 -5.94
N ILE A 428 -11.19 -7.02 -5.75
CA ILE A 428 -11.82 -6.98 -4.43
C ILE A 428 -11.27 -8.09 -3.53
N PHE A 429 -11.26 -9.33 -4.00
CA PHE A 429 -10.77 -10.47 -3.22
C PHE A 429 -9.31 -10.29 -2.75
N LEU A 430 -8.43 -9.85 -3.65
CA LEU A 430 -7.03 -9.60 -3.34
C LEU A 430 -6.87 -8.44 -2.34
N THR A 431 -7.64 -7.36 -2.50
CA THR A 431 -7.60 -6.20 -1.59
C THR A 431 -8.16 -6.55 -0.21
N GLU A 432 -9.25 -7.32 -0.13
CA GLU A 432 -9.80 -7.85 1.14
C GLU A 432 -8.75 -8.68 1.88
N ARG A 433 -8.04 -9.55 1.16
CA ARG A 433 -6.95 -10.35 1.75
C ARG A 433 -5.81 -9.46 2.24
N ALA A 434 -5.39 -8.47 1.47
CA ALA A 434 -4.35 -7.53 1.87
C ALA A 434 -4.72 -6.74 3.13
N CYS A 435 -5.95 -6.22 3.21
CA CYS A 435 -6.47 -5.51 4.38
C CYS A 435 -6.60 -6.42 5.61
N GLY A 436 -6.79 -7.73 5.42
CA GLY A 436 -6.80 -8.72 6.49
C GLY A 436 -5.41 -9.02 7.07
N LEU A 437 -4.34 -8.82 6.28
CA LEU A 437 -2.95 -8.98 6.70
C LEU A 437 -2.41 -7.72 7.39
N ASP A 438 -2.78 -6.55 6.89
CA ASP A 438 -2.41 -5.25 7.46
C ASP A 438 -3.66 -4.37 7.64
N PHE A 439 -4.21 -4.41 8.85
CA PHE A 439 -5.38 -3.62 9.22
C PHE A 439 -5.07 -2.12 9.43
N GLU A 440 -3.80 -1.71 9.41
CA GLU A 440 -3.40 -0.31 9.57
C GLU A 440 -3.25 0.43 8.23
N ASN A 441 -3.34 -0.30 7.10
CA ASN A 441 -3.28 0.29 5.77
C ASN A 441 -4.60 0.99 5.40
N ASP A 442 -4.76 2.20 5.89
CA ASP A 442 -5.94 3.04 5.70
C ASP A 442 -6.22 3.35 4.22
N SER A 443 -5.17 3.49 3.39
CA SER A 443 -5.34 3.77 1.96
C SER A 443 -5.90 2.55 1.21
N ALA A 444 -5.49 1.34 1.61
CA ALA A 444 -6.05 0.10 1.08
C ALA A 444 -7.54 -0.06 1.42
N LEU A 445 -7.99 0.33 2.62
CA LEU A 445 -9.40 0.31 3.01
C LEU A 445 -10.26 1.26 2.17
N VAL A 446 -9.77 2.48 1.91
CA VAL A 446 -10.44 3.44 1.02
C VAL A 446 -10.45 2.92 -0.42
N GLY A 447 -9.35 2.31 -0.87
CA GLY A 447 -9.24 1.62 -2.15
C GLY A 447 -10.27 0.48 -2.30
N LEU A 448 -10.45 -0.34 -1.26
CA LEU A 448 -11.44 -1.41 -1.23
C LEU A 448 -12.86 -0.86 -1.34
N ALA A 449 -13.19 0.21 -0.62
CA ALA A 449 -14.50 0.87 -0.74
C ALA A 449 -14.76 1.36 -2.17
N LYS A 450 -13.74 1.92 -2.83
CA LYS A 450 -13.82 2.36 -4.22
C LYS A 450 -14.04 1.18 -5.18
N LEU A 451 -13.41 0.04 -4.93
CA LEU A 451 -13.63 -1.18 -5.71
C LEU A 451 -15.06 -1.73 -5.52
N TYR A 452 -15.56 -1.79 -4.29
CA TYR A 452 -16.95 -2.16 -4.03
C TYR A 452 -17.93 -1.25 -4.76
N TRP A 453 -17.70 0.07 -4.75
CA TRP A 453 -18.55 1.01 -5.48
C TRP A 453 -18.52 0.77 -6.99
N LYS A 454 -17.33 0.60 -7.58
CA LYS A 454 -17.18 0.26 -9.01
C LYS A 454 -17.88 -1.05 -9.38
N ASN A 455 -17.88 -2.03 -8.47
CA ASN A 455 -18.54 -3.33 -8.67
C ASN A 455 -20.07 -3.27 -8.41
N GLY A 456 -20.62 -2.11 -8.03
CA GLY A 456 -22.03 -1.93 -7.69
C GLY A 456 -22.43 -2.39 -6.29
N GLU A 457 -21.47 -2.83 -5.47
CA GLU A 457 -21.67 -3.26 -4.07
C GLU A 457 -21.74 -2.05 -3.11
N ASN A 458 -22.63 -1.11 -3.44
CA ASN A 458 -22.73 0.20 -2.78
C ASN A 458 -22.95 0.09 -1.26
N VAL A 459 -23.69 -0.91 -0.80
CA VAL A 459 -23.97 -1.14 0.62
C VAL A 459 -22.69 -1.47 1.39
N LYS A 460 -21.80 -2.32 0.83
CA LYS A 460 -20.52 -2.65 1.45
C LYS A 460 -19.60 -1.44 1.46
N ALA A 461 -19.52 -0.71 0.35
CA ALA A 461 -18.72 0.51 0.24
C ALA A 461 -19.12 1.56 1.29
N ILE A 462 -20.42 1.88 1.40
CA ILE A 462 -20.95 2.85 2.36
C ILE A 462 -20.65 2.42 3.80
N ARG A 463 -20.91 1.15 4.14
CA ARG A 463 -20.66 0.64 5.49
C ARG A 463 -19.18 0.76 5.86
N LEU A 464 -18.29 0.32 4.98
CA LEU A 464 -16.85 0.39 5.19
C LEU A 464 -16.38 1.83 5.42
N LEU A 465 -16.86 2.78 4.61
CA LEU A 465 -16.51 4.20 4.75
C LEU A 465 -17.13 4.86 6.00
N GLN A 466 -18.34 4.45 6.40
CA GLN A 466 -18.95 4.94 7.65
C GLN A 466 -18.18 4.46 8.88
N ASP A 467 -17.78 3.19 8.91
CA ASP A 467 -16.95 2.65 9.99
C ASP A 467 -15.57 3.33 10.00
N PHE A 468 -14.93 3.48 8.82
CA PHE A 468 -13.67 4.20 8.66
C PHE A 468 -13.74 5.64 9.17
N THR A 469 -14.73 6.42 8.73
CA THR A 469 -14.87 7.83 9.12
C THR A 469 -15.19 8.04 10.60
N ARG A 470 -15.72 7.03 11.29
CA ARG A 470 -15.96 7.05 12.74
C ARG A 470 -14.70 6.72 13.54
N GLU A 471 -13.96 5.69 13.11
CA GLU A 471 -12.90 5.05 13.88
C GLU A 471 -11.50 5.62 13.59
N ARG A 472 -11.27 6.13 12.36
CA ARG A 472 -9.95 6.53 11.85
C ARG A 472 -9.80 8.05 11.72
N GLN A 473 -10.23 8.83 12.71
CA GLN A 473 -10.33 10.31 12.62
C GLN A 473 -8.99 11.03 12.36
N LEU A 474 -7.86 10.42 12.72
CA LEU A 474 -6.51 10.98 12.51
C LEU A 474 -5.84 10.49 11.21
N SER A 475 -6.53 9.67 10.42
CA SER A 475 -5.98 9.10 9.20
C SER A 475 -5.71 10.18 8.14
N PRO A 476 -4.56 10.15 7.44
CA PRO A 476 -4.35 11.00 6.26
C PRO A 476 -5.41 10.79 5.17
N SER A 477 -5.99 9.59 5.08
CA SER A 477 -7.00 9.21 4.08
C SER A 477 -8.44 9.58 4.48
N ILE A 478 -8.65 10.21 5.65
CA ILE A 478 -9.98 10.54 6.18
C ILE A 478 -10.79 11.43 5.23
N ALA A 479 -10.15 12.45 4.64
CA ALA A 479 -10.80 13.36 3.72
C ALA A 479 -11.26 12.64 2.44
N GLU A 480 -10.41 11.77 1.89
CA GLU A 480 -10.76 10.96 0.73
C GLU A 480 -11.93 10.02 1.03
N ALA A 481 -11.95 9.40 2.22
CA ALA A 481 -13.05 8.54 2.65
C ALA A 481 -14.39 9.30 2.75
N PHE A 482 -14.39 10.51 3.33
CA PHE A 482 -15.58 11.37 3.39
C PHE A 482 -16.08 11.79 2.01
N LEU A 483 -15.17 12.20 1.12
CA LEU A 483 -15.53 12.60 -0.25
C LEU A 483 -16.12 11.41 -1.02
N LEU A 484 -15.47 10.24 -0.97
CA LEU A 484 -15.95 9.03 -1.62
C LEU A 484 -17.33 8.61 -1.09
N LEU A 485 -17.55 8.70 0.23
CA LEU A 485 -18.84 8.40 0.83
C LEU A 485 -19.93 9.35 0.31
N ALA A 486 -19.65 10.66 0.27
CA ALA A 486 -20.57 11.65 -0.25
C ALA A 486 -20.87 11.44 -1.74
N ASP A 487 -19.87 11.13 -2.56
CA ASP A 487 -20.03 10.84 -3.99
C ASP A 487 -20.90 9.59 -4.21
N ILE A 488 -20.69 8.53 -3.42
CA ILE A 488 -21.53 7.32 -3.47
C ILE A 488 -22.98 7.66 -3.09
N GLN A 489 -23.20 8.40 -1.99
CA GLN A 489 -24.54 8.81 -1.55
C GLN A 489 -25.25 9.67 -2.62
N ALA A 490 -24.54 10.64 -3.20
CA ALA A 490 -25.08 11.47 -4.27
C ALA A 490 -25.43 10.66 -5.52
N SER A 491 -24.60 9.68 -5.91
CA SER A 491 -24.90 8.77 -7.03
C SER A 491 -26.17 7.94 -6.80
N LEU A 492 -26.51 7.65 -5.55
CA LEU A 492 -27.74 6.97 -5.13
C LEU A 492 -28.93 7.92 -4.93
N LYS A 493 -28.77 9.20 -5.25
CA LYS A 493 -29.74 10.29 -5.03
C LYS A 493 -30.03 10.58 -3.55
N ASP A 494 -29.20 10.10 -2.62
CA ASP A 494 -29.21 10.50 -1.20
C ASP A 494 -28.45 11.81 -1.03
N PHE A 495 -29.01 12.89 -1.58
CA PHE A 495 -28.36 14.21 -1.58
C PHE A 495 -28.24 14.81 -0.17
N ASP A 496 -29.24 14.56 0.71
CA ASP A 496 -29.22 15.01 2.10
C ASP A 496 -28.12 14.30 2.91
N GLY A 497 -27.99 12.97 2.76
CA GLY A 497 -26.91 12.21 3.37
C GLY A 497 -25.54 12.64 2.86
N ALA A 498 -25.39 12.85 1.54
CA ALA A 498 -24.15 13.30 0.93
C ALA A 498 -23.73 14.67 1.48
N TYR A 499 -24.66 15.63 1.56
CA TYR A 499 -24.39 16.96 2.10
C TYR A 499 -23.96 16.92 3.57
N LYS A 500 -24.69 16.17 4.41
CA LYS A 500 -24.34 15.97 5.84
C LYS A 500 -22.96 15.33 6.01
N THR A 501 -22.56 14.44 5.10
CA THR A 501 -21.23 13.83 5.10
C THR A 501 -20.14 14.88 4.84
N LEU A 502 -20.35 15.79 3.87
CA LEU A 502 -19.40 16.88 3.60
C LEU A 502 -19.36 17.92 4.72
N ASP A 503 -20.49 18.24 5.36
CA ASP A 503 -20.53 19.13 6.54
C ASP A 503 -19.73 18.56 7.71
N ARG A 504 -19.81 17.24 7.94
CA ARG A 504 -18.97 16.57 8.95
C ARG A 504 -17.49 16.69 8.62
N LEU A 505 -17.11 16.56 7.35
CA LEU A 505 -15.72 16.77 6.92
C LEU A 505 -15.26 18.21 7.21
N LEU A 506 -16.06 19.23 6.85
CA LEU A 506 -15.74 20.63 7.17
C LEU A 506 -15.64 20.87 8.68
N ALA A 507 -16.54 20.28 9.48
CA ALA A 507 -16.55 20.41 10.93
C ALA A 507 -15.39 19.68 11.62
N SER A 508 -14.87 18.61 11.01
CA SER A 508 -13.73 17.84 11.55
C SER A 508 -12.43 18.64 11.58
N GLY A 509 -12.32 19.73 10.81
CA GLY A 509 -11.16 20.62 10.81
C GLY A 509 -9.89 19.99 10.23
N THR A 510 -10.00 18.93 9.43
CA THR A 510 -8.85 18.28 8.80
C THR A 510 -8.10 19.27 7.90
N THR A 511 -6.77 19.29 7.99
CA THR A 511 -5.91 20.16 7.16
C THR A 511 -5.40 19.47 5.90
N THR A 512 -5.78 18.21 5.67
CA THR A 512 -5.33 17.40 4.54
C THR A 512 -5.92 17.84 3.20
N ILE A 513 -7.05 18.56 3.22
CA ILE A 513 -7.70 19.07 2.03
C ILE A 513 -8.12 20.53 2.22
N GLU A 514 -8.00 21.33 1.16
CA GLU A 514 -8.44 22.71 1.20
C GLU A 514 -9.97 22.80 1.29
N GLN A 515 -10.47 23.69 2.16
CA GLN A 515 -11.91 23.84 2.40
C GLN A 515 -12.71 24.14 1.13
N HIS A 516 -12.12 24.86 0.17
CA HIS A 516 -12.79 25.21 -1.07
C HIS A 516 -13.13 23.98 -1.92
N VAL A 517 -12.35 22.88 -1.83
CA VAL A 517 -12.60 21.63 -2.55
C VAL A 517 -13.85 20.93 -2.02
N VAL A 518 -14.04 20.96 -0.70
CA VAL A 518 -15.22 20.36 -0.06
C VAL A 518 -16.48 21.15 -0.41
N ILE A 519 -16.39 22.48 -0.40
CA ILE A 519 -17.53 23.36 -0.77
C ILE A 519 -17.84 23.26 -2.28
N GLU A 520 -16.81 23.13 -3.12
CA GLU A 520 -17.00 22.83 -4.54
C GLU A 520 -17.78 21.52 -4.73
N ARG A 521 -17.46 20.47 -3.96
CA ARG A 521 -18.20 19.20 -3.97
C ARG A 521 -19.64 19.34 -3.49
N GLN A 522 -19.92 20.19 -2.51
CA GLN A 522 -21.30 20.53 -2.13
C GLN A 522 -22.06 21.17 -3.31
N GLY A 523 -21.43 22.10 -4.03
CA GLY A 523 -22.00 22.68 -5.26
C GLY A 523 -22.27 21.64 -6.34
N ASP A 524 -21.35 20.69 -6.54
CA ASP A 524 -21.53 19.57 -7.48
C ASP A 524 -22.75 18.70 -7.10
N ILE A 525 -22.97 18.43 -5.80
CA ILE A 525 -24.13 17.68 -5.30
C ILE A 525 -25.43 18.45 -5.53
N TYR A 526 -25.47 19.75 -5.23
CA TYR A 526 -26.65 20.58 -5.50
C TYR A 526 -26.99 20.66 -6.98
N LEU A 527 -25.97 20.74 -7.85
CA LEU A 527 -26.14 20.70 -9.29
C LEU A 527 -26.76 19.36 -9.73
N GLN A 528 -26.28 18.23 -9.21
CA GLN A 528 -26.87 16.92 -9.49
C GLN A 528 -28.31 16.79 -8.99
N ALA A 529 -28.64 17.44 -7.87
CA ALA A 529 -30.00 17.51 -7.33
C ALA A 529 -30.94 18.44 -8.14
N GLY A 530 -30.41 19.21 -9.09
CA GLY A 530 -31.17 20.22 -9.86
C GLY A 530 -31.43 21.52 -9.08
N LEU A 531 -30.78 21.71 -7.93
CA LEU A 531 -30.90 22.90 -7.09
C LEU A 531 -29.90 23.96 -7.55
N TYR A 532 -30.17 24.57 -8.71
CA TYR A 532 -29.18 25.40 -9.39
C TYR A 532 -28.78 26.67 -8.62
N ASN A 533 -29.71 27.29 -7.87
CA ASN A 533 -29.36 28.49 -7.08
C ASN A 533 -28.45 28.13 -5.90
N ASP A 534 -28.75 27.07 -5.17
CA ASP A 534 -27.93 26.59 -4.06
C ASP A 534 -26.54 26.15 -4.53
N ALA A 535 -26.47 25.51 -5.71
CA ALA A 535 -25.22 25.17 -6.37
C ALA A 535 -24.37 26.43 -6.68
N LEU A 536 -24.99 27.48 -7.22
CA LEU A 536 -24.29 28.74 -7.51
C LEU A 536 -23.80 29.44 -6.23
N GLU A 537 -24.59 29.44 -5.15
CA GLU A 537 -24.17 29.99 -3.86
C GLU A 537 -22.97 29.22 -3.29
N ALA A 538 -23.01 27.88 -3.32
CA ALA A 538 -21.89 27.05 -2.89
C ALA A 538 -20.63 27.32 -3.74
N TYR A 539 -20.77 27.42 -5.06
CA TYR A 539 -19.63 27.72 -5.92
C TYR A 539 -19.08 29.14 -5.71
N GLU A 540 -19.91 30.15 -5.48
CA GLU A 540 -19.39 31.49 -5.13
C GLU A 540 -18.65 31.46 -3.78
N SER A 541 -19.16 30.73 -2.78
CA SER A 541 -18.45 30.53 -1.51
C SER A 541 -17.09 29.81 -1.70
N ALA A 542 -17.03 28.78 -2.55
CA ALA A 542 -15.77 28.13 -2.89
C ALA A 542 -14.79 29.09 -3.60
N ARG A 543 -15.29 29.98 -4.47
CA ARG A 543 -14.47 31.00 -5.15
C ARG A 543 -13.86 31.98 -4.16
N GLU A 544 -14.65 32.47 -3.21
CA GLU A 544 -14.19 33.36 -2.14
C GLU A 544 -13.08 32.72 -1.30
N LYS A 545 -13.16 31.40 -1.08
CA LYS A 545 -12.16 30.60 -0.35
C LYS A 545 -10.95 30.14 -1.17
N GLY A 546 -10.86 30.51 -2.44
CA GLY A 546 -9.65 30.28 -3.25
C GLY A 546 -9.83 29.49 -4.54
N ALA A 547 -11.02 28.92 -4.82
CA ALA A 547 -11.26 28.20 -6.07
C ALA A 547 -11.24 29.16 -7.28
N LYS A 548 -10.21 29.09 -8.13
CA LYS A 548 -10.00 30.05 -9.23
C LYS A 548 -9.62 29.42 -10.57
N SER A 549 -9.75 28.09 -10.71
CA SER A 549 -9.35 27.45 -11.96
C SER A 549 -10.33 27.78 -13.11
N PRO A 550 -9.85 27.80 -14.37
CA PRO A 550 -10.71 27.92 -15.55
C PRO A 550 -11.77 26.81 -15.62
N ALA A 551 -11.41 25.58 -15.24
CA ALA A 551 -12.33 24.45 -15.14
C ALA A 551 -13.44 24.68 -14.09
N PHE A 552 -13.09 25.26 -12.94
CA PHE A 552 -14.06 25.65 -11.92
C PHE A 552 -15.00 26.75 -12.41
N SER A 553 -14.47 27.76 -13.11
CA SER A 553 -15.28 28.82 -13.73
C SER A 553 -16.25 28.26 -14.78
N LEU A 554 -15.83 27.23 -15.51
CA LEU A 554 -16.68 26.51 -16.46
C LEU A 554 -17.83 25.76 -15.77
N LYS A 555 -17.62 25.18 -14.58
CA LYS A 555 -18.71 24.57 -13.78
C LYS A 555 -19.82 25.57 -13.45
N ILE A 556 -19.43 26.79 -13.07
CA ILE A 556 -20.37 27.85 -12.71
C ILE A 556 -21.13 28.32 -13.94
N ALA A 557 -20.42 28.55 -15.05
CA ALA A 557 -21.05 28.87 -16.32
C ALA A 557 -22.04 27.78 -16.75
N ARG A 558 -21.66 26.50 -16.66
CA ARG A 558 -22.56 25.37 -16.95
C ARG A 558 -23.79 25.37 -16.05
N THR A 559 -23.63 25.65 -14.77
CA THR A 559 -24.76 25.73 -13.83
C THR A 559 -25.71 26.87 -14.18
N LEU A 560 -25.20 28.04 -14.59
CA LEU A 560 -26.03 29.15 -15.09
C LEU A 560 -26.80 28.78 -16.36
N PHE A 561 -26.15 28.00 -17.24
CA PHE A 561 -26.79 27.49 -18.46
C PHE A 561 -27.94 26.53 -18.14
N GLU A 562 -27.71 25.53 -17.28
CA GLU A 562 -28.75 24.56 -16.87
C GLU A 562 -29.89 25.24 -16.09
N ALA A 563 -29.59 26.33 -15.37
CA ALA A 563 -30.59 27.17 -14.71
C ALA A 563 -31.43 28.04 -15.69
N GLY A 564 -31.14 28.01 -16.99
CA GLY A 564 -31.79 28.84 -18.01
C GLY A 564 -31.39 30.32 -17.99
N LYS A 565 -30.38 30.71 -17.19
CA LYS A 565 -29.89 32.09 -17.09
C LYS A 565 -28.88 32.38 -18.21
N PHE A 566 -29.33 32.33 -19.46
CA PHE A 566 -28.47 32.38 -20.64
C PHE A 566 -27.62 33.65 -20.75
N GLU A 567 -28.15 34.82 -20.36
CA GLU A 567 -27.38 36.07 -20.40
C GLU A 567 -26.23 36.06 -19.38
N ASP A 568 -26.48 35.58 -18.16
CA ASP A 568 -25.46 35.51 -17.11
C ASP A 568 -24.43 34.43 -17.42
N PHE A 569 -24.87 33.32 -18.02
CA PHE A 569 -23.96 32.33 -18.59
C PHE A 569 -23.01 32.97 -19.62
N LEU A 570 -23.51 33.73 -20.59
CA LEU A 570 -22.66 34.36 -21.61
C LEU A 570 -21.68 35.36 -20.99
N LYS A 571 -22.07 36.11 -19.96
CA LYS A 571 -21.16 36.98 -19.18
C LYS A 571 -20.07 36.15 -18.50
N ALA A 572 -20.44 35.11 -17.75
CA ALA A 572 -19.49 34.24 -17.07
C ALA A 572 -18.53 33.55 -18.06
N ALA A 573 -19.06 33.01 -19.16
CA ALA A 573 -18.30 32.37 -20.23
C ALA A 573 -17.26 33.31 -20.87
N SER A 574 -17.55 34.61 -20.98
CA SER A 574 -16.62 35.60 -21.54
C SER A 574 -15.41 35.89 -20.63
N SER A 575 -15.52 35.61 -19.32
CA SER A 575 -14.43 35.79 -18.36
C SER A 575 -13.45 34.61 -18.31
N ILE A 576 -13.80 33.47 -18.93
CA ILE A 576 -12.98 32.26 -18.91
C ILE A 576 -11.85 32.40 -19.94
N ASN A 577 -10.60 32.20 -19.49
CA ASN A 577 -9.46 32.13 -20.39
C ASN A 577 -9.50 30.82 -21.21
N GLN A 578 -9.91 30.93 -22.48
CA GLN A 578 -10.08 29.77 -23.36
C GLN A 578 -8.77 29.07 -23.74
N ASP A 579 -7.62 29.73 -23.61
CA ASP A 579 -6.32 29.14 -23.97
C ASP A 579 -5.80 28.19 -22.89
N SER A 580 -6.35 28.30 -21.68
CA SER A 580 -6.07 27.40 -20.56
C SER A 580 -7.00 26.19 -20.47
N LEU A 581 -7.98 26.07 -21.36
CA LEU A 581 -8.90 24.94 -21.40
C LEU A 581 -8.36 23.81 -22.27
N SER A 582 -8.64 22.56 -21.88
CA SER A 582 -8.43 21.42 -22.76
C SER A 582 -9.30 21.52 -24.02
N PRO A 583 -8.93 20.84 -25.14
CA PRO A 583 -9.75 20.83 -26.35
C PRO A 583 -11.21 20.39 -26.11
N ALA A 584 -11.43 19.47 -25.16
CA ALA A 584 -12.76 19.01 -24.79
C ALA A 584 -13.56 20.07 -24.02
N GLU A 585 -12.95 20.72 -23.02
CA GLU A 585 -13.60 21.80 -22.27
C GLU A 585 -13.89 23.02 -23.14
N LYS A 586 -12.96 23.36 -24.05
CA LYS A 586 -13.15 24.45 -25.01
C LYS A 586 -14.29 24.14 -25.98
N PHE A 587 -14.41 22.89 -26.43
CA PHE A 587 -15.54 22.45 -27.21
C PHE A 587 -16.85 22.59 -26.44
N ASP A 588 -16.91 22.10 -25.20
CA ASP A 588 -18.12 22.15 -24.38
C ASP A 588 -18.54 23.61 -24.11
N LEU A 589 -17.59 24.51 -23.81
CA LEU A 589 -17.87 25.94 -23.65
C LEU A 589 -18.46 26.57 -24.91
N LEU A 590 -17.82 26.39 -26.08
CA LEU A 590 -18.26 26.96 -27.35
C LEU A 590 -19.63 26.39 -27.78
N TYR A 591 -19.87 25.10 -27.53
CA TYR A 591 -21.17 24.48 -27.78
C TYR A 591 -22.28 25.10 -26.93
N LEU A 592 -22.02 25.28 -25.62
CA LEU A 592 -22.99 25.92 -24.72
C LEU A 592 -23.20 27.40 -25.06
N GLN A 593 -22.16 28.13 -25.46
CA GLN A 593 -22.27 29.50 -25.99
C GLN A 593 -23.17 29.56 -27.22
N ALA A 594 -22.95 28.66 -28.19
CA ALA A 594 -23.77 28.58 -29.38
C ALA A 594 -25.23 28.31 -29.05
N ARG A 595 -25.49 27.37 -28.13
CA ARG A 595 -26.85 27.03 -27.69
C ARG A 595 -27.52 28.20 -26.97
N ALA A 596 -26.84 28.85 -26.03
CA ALA A 596 -27.38 30.01 -25.32
C ALA A 596 -27.70 31.17 -26.28
N ASN A 597 -26.80 31.46 -27.23
CA ASN A 597 -27.05 32.47 -28.25
C ASN A 597 -28.21 32.07 -29.19
N ALA A 598 -28.42 30.78 -29.46
CA ALA A 598 -29.56 30.33 -30.25
C ALA A 598 -30.89 30.51 -29.49
N GLU A 599 -30.94 30.17 -28.19
CA GLU A 599 -32.12 30.39 -27.33
C GLU A 599 -32.46 31.89 -27.19
N LEU A 600 -31.44 32.76 -27.17
CA LEU A 600 -31.59 34.21 -27.18
C LEU A 600 -31.88 34.82 -28.58
N GLY A 601 -32.07 33.99 -29.61
CA GLY A 601 -32.34 34.42 -30.99
C GLY A 601 -31.16 35.06 -31.72
N SER A 602 -29.96 35.05 -31.13
CA SER A 602 -28.71 35.59 -31.70
C SER A 602 -28.04 34.59 -32.66
N PHE A 603 -28.79 34.10 -33.65
CA PHE A 603 -28.38 33.00 -34.53
C PHE A 603 -27.06 33.23 -35.30
N LYS A 604 -26.74 34.48 -35.66
CA LYS A 604 -25.46 34.80 -36.33
C LYS A 604 -24.23 34.55 -35.44
N LYS A 605 -24.35 34.85 -34.13
CA LYS A 605 -23.29 34.58 -33.15
C LYS A 605 -23.22 33.08 -32.86
N ALA A 606 -24.38 32.47 -32.62
CA ALA A 606 -24.50 31.04 -32.41
C ALA A 606 -23.83 30.23 -33.54
N ARG A 607 -24.04 30.63 -34.80
CA ARG A 607 -23.42 29.99 -35.96
C ARG A 607 -21.89 30.06 -35.93
N ARG A 608 -21.32 31.19 -35.52
CA ARG A 608 -19.84 31.34 -35.45
C ARG A 608 -19.25 30.42 -34.38
N GLU A 609 -19.87 30.39 -33.20
CA GLU A 609 -19.40 29.61 -32.05
C GLU A 609 -19.51 28.11 -32.31
N ILE A 610 -20.62 27.64 -32.91
CA ILE A 610 -20.77 26.21 -33.23
C ILE A 610 -19.77 25.75 -34.31
N HIS A 611 -19.43 26.60 -35.29
CA HIS A 611 -18.38 26.27 -36.26
C HIS A 611 -17.00 26.22 -35.61
N GLN A 612 -16.71 27.12 -34.65
CA GLN A 612 -15.48 27.05 -33.87
C GLN A 612 -15.41 25.78 -33.02
N ALA A 613 -16.53 25.36 -32.42
CA ALA A 613 -16.60 24.10 -31.68
C ALA A 613 -16.29 22.90 -32.59
N ILE A 614 -16.96 22.81 -33.75
CA ILE A 614 -16.75 21.73 -34.73
C ILE A 614 -15.30 21.70 -35.24
N ALA A 615 -14.66 22.87 -35.41
CA ALA A 615 -13.28 22.97 -35.90
C ALA A 615 -12.22 22.38 -34.94
N LEU A 616 -12.54 22.16 -33.66
CA LEU A 616 -11.61 21.60 -32.68
C LEU A 616 -11.31 20.10 -32.91
N LYS A 617 -12.01 19.44 -33.84
CA LYS A 617 -11.80 18.01 -34.20
C LYS A 617 -11.71 17.09 -32.99
N THR A 618 -12.53 17.36 -31.97
CA THR A 618 -12.68 16.42 -30.85
C THR A 618 -13.40 15.17 -31.35
N ALA A 619 -13.24 14.04 -30.65
CA ALA A 619 -13.96 12.79 -30.98
C ALA A 619 -15.50 12.91 -30.92
N LYS A 620 -16.04 14.10 -30.58
CA LYS A 620 -17.47 14.45 -30.50
C LYS A 620 -17.96 15.17 -31.77
N GLU A 621 -17.81 14.58 -32.95
CA GLU A 621 -18.75 14.89 -34.05
C GLU A 621 -20.13 14.31 -33.67
N ASN A 622 -20.79 14.96 -32.72
CA ASN A 622 -22.03 14.49 -32.11
C ASN A 622 -23.23 15.01 -32.91
N PHE A 623 -24.23 14.18 -33.17
CA PHE A 623 -25.46 14.58 -33.85
C PHE A 623 -26.14 15.80 -33.19
N SER A 624 -25.90 16.03 -31.90
CA SER A 624 -26.35 17.22 -31.18
C SER A 624 -25.75 18.54 -31.71
N THR A 625 -24.51 18.55 -32.20
CA THR A 625 -23.90 19.76 -32.80
C THR A 625 -24.44 20.01 -34.20
N LEU A 626 -24.62 18.94 -34.99
CA LEU A 626 -25.24 19.01 -36.31
C LEU A 626 -26.70 19.47 -36.22
N ALA A 627 -27.45 18.97 -35.23
CA ALA A 627 -28.85 19.38 -35.01
C ALA A 627 -28.94 20.86 -34.64
N LEU A 628 -28.08 21.32 -33.74
CA LEU A 628 -28.01 22.73 -33.36
C LEU A 628 -27.60 23.61 -34.56
N LEU A 629 -26.58 23.21 -35.32
CA LEU A 629 -26.13 23.94 -36.52
C LEU A 629 -27.22 23.97 -37.60
N MET A 630 -27.97 22.88 -37.80
CA MET A 630 -29.09 22.85 -38.75
C MET A 630 -30.19 23.80 -38.30
N HIS A 631 -30.58 23.74 -37.02
CA HIS A 631 -31.58 24.65 -36.46
C HIS A 631 -31.17 26.13 -36.67
N ILE A 632 -29.92 26.47 -36.34
CA ILE A 632 -29.38 27.82 -36.53
C ILE A 632 -29.43 28.26 -37.99
N ASN A 633 -29.02 27.41 -38.94
CA ASN A 633 -29.03 27.77 -40.36
C ASN A 633 -30.44 27.89 -40.93
N LEU A 634 -31.38 27.05 -40.50
CA LEU A 634 -32.79 27.17 -40.86
C LEU A 634 -33.38 28.51 -40.38
N GLN A 635 -33.07 28.95 -39.15
CA GLN A 635 -33.51 30.25 -38.63
C GLN A 635 -32.86 31.43 -39.37
N LEU A 636 -31.63 31.26 -39.86
CA LEU A 636 -30.94 32.25 -40.69
C LEU A 636 -31.37 32.25 -42.16
N GLY A 637 -32.17 31.26 -42.59
CA GLY A 637 -32.54 31.05 -43.99
C GLY A 637 -31.42 30.52 -44.89
N ASP A 638 -30.32 30.01 -44.32
CA ASP A 638 -29.18 29.46 -45.06
C ASP A 638 -29.40 27.97 -45.39
N GLU A 639 -30.22 27.75 -46.40
CA GLU A 639 -30.70 26.40 -46.71
C GLU A 639 -29.70 25.53 -47.44
N ALA A 640 -28.75 26.13 -48.15
CA ALA A 640 -27.67 25.39 -48.77
C ALA A 640 -26.87 24.65 -47.68
N GLU A 641 -26.60 25.33 -46.56
CA GLU A 641 -25.92 24.72 -45.43
C GLU A 641 -26.78 23.70 -44.70
N ALA A 642 -28.06 24.01 -44.45
CA ALA A 642 -28.97 23.05 -43.82
C ALA A 642 -29.13 21.76 -44.66
N ALA A 643 -29.17 21.87 -45.99
CA ALA A 643 -29.19 20.73 -46.90
C ALA A 643 -27.90 19.90 -46.83
N ARG A 644 -26.73 20.57 -46.76
CA ARG A 644 -25.44 19.90 -46.55
C ARG A 644 -25.42 19.12 -45.24
N ILE A 645 -25.92 19.70 -44.15
CA ILE A 645 -25.98 19.05 -42.84
C ILE A 645 -26.90 17.82 -42.87
N HIS A 646 -28.06 17.94 -43.50
CA HIS A 646 -28.94 16.79 -43.73
C HIS A 646 -28.22 15.68 -44.52
N ASP A 647 -27.51 16.01 -45.60
CA ASP A 647 -26.78 15.03 -46.40
C ASP A 647 -25.63 14.36 -45.64
N VAL A 648 -24.90 15.12 -44.82
CA VAL A 648 -23.86 14.58 -43.92
C VAL A 648 -24.50 13.64 -42.90
N THR A 649 -25.57 14.07 -42.23
CA THR A 649 -26.29 13.28 -41.22
C THR A 649 -26.84 11.99 -41.83
N ARG A 650 -27.43 12.05 -43.01
CA ARG A 650 -27.93 10.89 -43.76
C ARG A 650 -26.83 9.89 -44.10
N LYS A 651 -25.63 10.36 -44.50
CA LYS A 651 -24.48 9.50 -44.77
C LYS A 651 -23.97 8.82 -43.50
N LEU A 652 -23.93 9.54 -42.38
CA LEU A 652 -23.52 9.00 -41.08
C LEU A 652 -24.49 7.93 -40.54
N ILE A 653 -25.77 8.03 -40.89
CA ILE A 653 -26.81 7.03 -40.52
C ILE A 653 -26.76 5.78 -41.44
N GLY A 654 -26.04 5.81 -42.56
CA GLY A 654 -26.13 4.80 -43.62
C GLY A 654 -25.48 3.43 -43.32
N MET A 655 -26.35 2.40 -43.21
CA MET A 655 -26.10 0.94 -43.17
C MET A 655 -25.77 0.32 -41.79
N GLU A 656 -26.85 0.07 -41.02
CA GLU A 656 -27.08 -0.90 -39.92
C GLU A 656 -27.77 -0.20 -38.72
N GLN A 657 -29.03 0.24 -38.90
CA GLN A 657 -30.27 -0.40 -38.42
C GLN A 657 -30.42 -0.46 -36.88
N ALA A 658 -31.18 0.51 -36.35
CA ALA A 658 -31.89 0.57 -35.04
C ALA A 658 -31.31 1.43 -33.89
N GLU A 659 -30.08 1.93 -33.95
CA GLU A 659 -29.48 2.70 -32.82
C GLU A 659 -29.15 4.18 -33.11
N ALA A 660 -29.63 4.76 -34.21
CA ALA A 660 -29.35 6.16 -34.53
C ALA A 660 -29.83 7.09 -33.38
N PRO A 661 -28.99 7.97 -32.80
CA PRO A 661 -29.37 8.85 -31.70
C PRO A 661 -30.60 9.72 -32.02
N PHE A 662 -31.37 10.09 -30.99
CA PHE A 662 -32.59 10.89 -31.14
C PHE A 662 -32.36 12.19 -31.94
N GLU A 663 -31.24 12.85 -31.69
CA GLU A 663 -30.82 14.09 -32.34
C GLU A 663 -30.61 13.90 -33.85
N ALA A 664 -30.08 12.76 -34.27
CA ALA A 664 -29.85 12.42 -35.67
C ALA A 664 -31.18 12.23 -36.42
N ARG A 665 -32.13 11.56 -35.77
CA ARG A 665 -33.47 11.31 -36.31
C ARG A 665 -34.28 12.60 -36.45
N LYS A 666 -34.16 13.50 -35.46
CA LYS A 666 -34.81 14.81 -35.47
C LYS A 666 -34.37 15.68 -36.66
N ILE A 667 -33.09 15.64 -37.04
CA ILE A 667 -32.57 16.33 -38.24
C ILE A 667 -33.31 15.89 -39.52
N VAL A 668 -33.59 14.60 -39.67
CA VAL A 668 -34.30 14.07 -40.85
C VAL A 668 -35.76 14.52 -40.88
N LEU A 669 -36.43 14.47 -39.72
CA LEU A 669 -37.81 14.94 -39.55
C LEU A 669 -37.95 16.42 -39.85
N ASP A 670 -37.14 17.26 -39.21
CA ASP A 670 -37.16 18.71 -39.39
C ASP A 670 -36.94 19.09 -40.87
N TRP A 671 -36.08 18.36 -41.58
CA TRP A 671 -35.85 18.58 -43.01
C TRP A 671 -37.05 18.18 -43.90
N ALA A 672 -37.75 17.09 -43.55
CA ALA A 672 -38.96 16.67 -44.24
C ALA A 672 -40.11 17.69 -44.07
N ASP A 673 -40.30 18.20 -42.85
CA ASP A 673 -41.27 19.25 -42.53
C ASP A 673 -40.98 20.54 -43.32
N ARG A 674 -39.71 20.93 -43.47
CA ARG A 674 -39.36 22.10 -44.30
C ARG A 674 -39.75 21.97 -45.77
N PHE A 675 -39.61 20.79 -46.38
CA PHE A 675 -40.09 20.58 -47.75
C PHE A 675 -41.61 20.65 -47.85
N TYR A 676 -42.32 20.18 -46.81
CA TYR A 676 -43.77 20.26 -46.74
C TYR A 676 -44.26 21.71 -46.66
N GLU A 677 -43.68 22.53 -45.77
CA GLU A 677 -44.00 23.95 -45.62
C GLU A 677 -43.85 24.74 -46.93
N ARG A 678 -42.86 24.35 -47.76
CA ARG A 678 -42.57 24.96 -49.06
C ARG A 678 -43.41 24.45 -50.21
N ALA A 679 -44.44 23.67 -49.93
CA ALA A 679 -45.28 23.01 -50.92
C ALA A 679 -44.53 22.09 -51.90
N ASN A 680 -43.30 21.66 -51.56
CA ASN A 680 -42.58 20.63 -52.31
C ASN A 680 -42.98 19.25 -51.79
N TYR A 681 -44.27 18.95 -51.92
CA TYR A 681 -44.89 17.78 -51.34
C TYR A 681 -44.30 16.46 -51.87
N GLN A 682 -43.70 16.47 -53.07
CA GLN A 682 -43.11 15.26 -53.66
C GLN A 682 -41.80 14.85 -52.98
N LYS A 683 -40.92 15.82 -52.69
CA LYS A 683 -39.71 15.56 -51.88
C LYS A 683 -40.05 15.28 -50.42
N ALA A 684 -41.00 16.03 -49.84
CA ALA A 684 -41.48 15.80 -48.48
C ALA A 684 -42.00 14.36 -48.31
N ALA A 685 -42.89 13.90 -49.19
CA ALA A 685 -43.42 12.53 -49.16
C ALA A 685 -42.32 11.46 -49.24
N SER A 686 -41.28 11.71 -50.05
CA SER A 686 -40.16 10.78 -50.18
C SER A 686 -39.35 10.66 -48.88
N LEU A 687 -39.12 11.77 -48.18
CA LEU A 687 -38.40 11.80 -46.92
C LEU A 687 -39.22 11.17 -45.79
N TYR A 688 -40.51 11.50 -45.69
CA TYR A 688 -41.41 10.85 -44.73
C TYR A 688 -41.52 9.35 -44.95
N SER A 689 -41.39 8.88 -46.19
CA SER A 689 -41.40 7.43 -46.48
C SER A 689 -40.19 6.69 -45.93
N ALA A 690 -39.08 7.38 -45.70
CA ALA A 690 -37.87 6.80 -45.11
C ALA A 690 -37.95 6.72 -43.57
N ILE A 691 -39.03 7.23 -42.97
CA ILE A 691 -39.23 7.29 -41.51
C ILE A 691 -40.20 6.16 -41.14
N SER A 692 -39.63 5.01 -40.76
CA SER A 692 -40.40 3.84 -40.36
C SER A 692 -39.73 3.09 -39.19
N PRO A 693 -40.48 2.23 -38.46
CA PRO A 693 -39.90 1.35 -37.45
C PRO A 693 -39.08 0.21 -38.10
N PRO A 694 -38.05 -0.33 -37.40
CA PRO A 694 -37.63 0.01 -36.05
C PRO A 694 -36.70 1.24 -35.96
N GLN A 695 -36.32 1.87 -37.08
CA GLN A 695 -35.30 2.92 -37.07
C GLN A 695 -35.76 4.23 -36.40
N PHE A 696 -37.07 4.46 -36.35
CA PHE A 696 -37.69 5.62 -35.69
C PHE A 696 -38.72 5.18 -34.65
N PRO A 697 -38.91 5.96 -33.56
CA PRO A 697 -39.98 5.77 -32.58
C PRO A 697 -41.36 5.66 -33.25
N LEU A 698 -42.27 4.91 -32.63
CA LEU A 698 -43.63 4.74 -33.14
C LEU A 698 -44.37 6.08 -33.27
N SER A 699 -44.12 7.04 -32.38
CA SER A 699 -44.67 8.41 -32.45
C SER A 699 -44.23 9.14 -33.71
N ASP A 700 -42.94 9.10 -34.01
CA ASP A 700 -42.32 9.82 -35.14
C ASP A 700 -42.73 9.18 -36.46
N ALA A 701 -42.82 7.84 -36.49
CA ALA A 701 -43.32 7.10 -37.64
C ALA A 701 -44.81 7.38 -37.89
N ALA A 702 -45.62 7.51 -36.83
CA ALA A 702 -47.02 7.89 -36.94
C ALA A 702 -47.19 9.33 -37.48
N TRP A 703 -46.39 10.28 -36.98
CA TRP A 703 -46.35 11.65 -37.51
C TRP A 703 -45.96 11.66 -39.00
N ALA A 704 -44.86 11.01 -39.35
CA ALA A 704 -44.36 10.95 -40.72
C ALA A 704 -45.36 10.31 -41.68
N LEU A 705 -46.04 9.24 -41.26
CA LEU A 705 -47.08 8.59 -42.06
C LEU A 705 -48.29 9.50 -42.28
N CYS A 706 -48.73 10.21 -41.24
CA CYS A 706 -49.79 11.22 -41.37
C CYS A 706 -49.36 12.35 -42.33
N GLN A 707 -48.14 12.87 -42.19
CA GLN A 707 -47.62 13.95 -43.02
C GLN A 707 -47.38 13.51 -44.47
N ARG A 708 -47.00 12.25 -44.72
CA ARG A 708 -46.93 11.68 -46.07
C ARG A 708 -48.31 11.59 -46.72
N GLY A 709 -49.32 11.12 -45.98
CA GLY A 709 -50.72 11.16 -46.43
C GLY A 709 -51.16 12.58 -46.78
N ASN A 710 -50.75 13.57 -45.97
CA ASN A 710 -51.01 14.99 -46.22
C ASN A 710 -50.32 15.48 -47.50
N CYS A 711 -49.08 15.06 -47.76
CA CYS A 711 -48.36 15.36 -49.00
C CYS A 711 -49.10 14.79 -50.22
N TYR A 712 -49.48 13.52 -50.19
CA TYR A 712 -50.20 12.88 -51.29
C TYR A 712 -51.58 13.51 -51.53
N PHE A 713 -52.27 13.92 -50.47
CA PHE A 713 -53.51 14.67 -50.58
C PHE A 713 -53.31 15.99 -51.34
N ARG A 714 -52.25 16.74 -51.02
CA ARG A 714 -51.91 18.00 -51.69
C ARG A 714 -51.45 17.79 -53.14
N LEU A 715 -50.85 16.66 -53.45
CA LEU A 715 -50.46 16.24 -54.81
C LEU A 715 -51.62 15.63 -55.62
N ALA A 716 -52.85 15.61 -55.09
CA ALA A 716 -54.01 14.95 -55.68
C ALA A 716 -53.85 13.43 -55.92
N GLN A 717 -52.89 12.78 -55.24
CA GLN A 717 -52.69 11.33 -55.25
C GLN A 717 -53.56 10.68 -54.16
N TYR A 718 -54.88 10.82 -54.31
CA TYR A 718 -55.84 10.51 -53.26
C TYR A 718 -55.89 9.03 -52.85
N SER A 719 -55.60 8.10 -53.76
CA SER A 719 -55.51 6.67 -53.44
C SER A 719 -54.39 6.39 -52.43
N LYS A 720 -53.19 6.94 -52.67
CA LYS A 720 -52.05 6.81 -51.75
C LYS A 720 -52.28 7.54 -50.43
N ALA A 721 -52.90 8.73 -50.48
CA ALA A 721 -53.26 9.47 -49.26
C ALA A 721 -54.23 8.66 -48.38
N ARG A 722 -55.25 8.03 -49.00
CA ARG A 722 -56.21 7.17 -48.30
C ARG A 722 -55.54 5.94 -47.69
N GLU A 723 -54.61 5.33 -48.42
CA GLU A 723 -53.83 4.18 -47.94
C GLU A 723 -53.01 4.55 -46.71
N ASP A 724 -52.26 5.66 -46.75
CA ASP A 724 -51.45 6.14 -45.62
C ASP A 724 -52.30 6.46 -44.37
N TYR A 725 -53.46 7.11 -44.55
CA TYR A 725 -54.37 7.38 -43.42
C TYR A 725 -54.96 6.09 -42.84
N SER A 726 -55.30 5.11 -43.68
CA SER A 726 -55.83 3.82 -43.22
C SER A 726 -54.76 2.99 -42.52
N GLU A 727 -53.52 3.05 -43.02
CA GLU A 727 -52.38 2.38 -42.42
C GLU A 727 -52.02 2.99 -41.05
N LEU A 728 -52.16 4.33 -40.90
CA LEU A 728 -52.01 5.00 -39.62
C LEU A 728 -53.04 4.50 -38.60
N GLU A 729 -54.32 4.44 -38.99
CA GLU A 729 -55.41 3.91 -38.15
C GLU A 729 -55.16 2.45 -37.72
N ARG A 730 -54.62 1.63 -38.63
CA ARG A 730 -54.41 0.19 -38.40
C ARG A 730 -53.18 -0.10 -37.55
N ARG A 731 -52.07 0.61 -37.78
CA ARG A 731 -50.78 0.32 -37.13
C ARG A 731 -50.51 1.15 -35.89
N TYR A 732 -51.14 2.32 -35.76
CA TYR A 732 -50.90 3.25 -34.66
C TYR A 732 -52.23 3.75 -34.08
N PRO A 733 -53.13 2.86 -33.61
CA PRO A 733 -54.48 3.22 -33.20
C PRO A 733 -54.54 4.23 -32.05
N ASP A 734 -53.51 4.26 -31.19
CA ASP A 734 -53.40 5.16 -30.03
C ASP A 734 -52.72 6.50 -30.36
N SER A 735 -52.33 6.74 -31.62
CA SER A 735 -51.68 7.99 -32.02
C SER A 735 -52.67 9.17 -32.05
N GLU A 736 -52.24 10.32 -31.55
CA GLU A 736 -53.01 11.57 -31.59
C GLU A 736 -53.42 11.99 -33.02
N TYR A 737 -52.66 11.56 -34.03
CA TYR A 737 -52.89 11.90 -35.45
C TYR A 737 -54.00 11.08 -36.12
N VAL A 738 -54.49 10.01 -35.47
CA VAL A 738 -55.55 9.15 -36.00
C VAL A 738 -56.85 9.91 -36.21
N SER A 739 -57.18 10.84 -35.31
CA SER A 739 -58.37 11.69 -35.41
C SER A 739 -58.39 12.51 -36.70
N VAL A 740 -57.25 13.16 -37.01
CA VAL A 740 -57.05 13.97 -38.21
C VAL A 740 -57.06 13.10 -39.47
N ALA A 741 -56.44 11.93 -39.43
CA ALA A 741 -56.42 10.98 -40.55
C ALA A 741 -57.82 10.46 -40.89
N LYS A 742 -58.63 10.10 -39.88
CA LYS A 742 -60.03 9.68 -40.07
C LYS A 742 -60.85 10.75 -40.78
N GLN A 743 -60.80 11.99 -40.30
CA GLN A 743 -61.51 13.11 -40.93
C GLN A 743 -61.11 13.30 -42.39
N ARG A 744 -59.81 13.26 -42.69
CA ARG A 744 -59.28 13.43 -44.06
C ARG A 744 -59.66 12.24 -44.95
N ARG A 745 -59.69 11.02 -44.43
CA ARG A 745 -60.13 9.84 -45.16
C ARG A 745 -61.63 9.90 -45.49
N THR A 746 -62.48 10.28 -44.54
CA THR A 746 -63.92 10.46 -44.79
C THR A 746 -64.17 11.50 -45.88
N LEU A 747 -63.41 12.60 -45.89
CA LEU A 747 -63.47 13.60 -46.96
C LEU A 747 -63.06 13.03 -48.34
N LEU A 748 -62.06 12.15 -48.38
CA LEU A 748 -61.66 11.46 -49.61
C LEU A 748 -62.74 10.48 -50.09
N ASP A 749 -63.35 9.72 -49.18
CA ASP A 749 -64.39 8.73 -49.49
C ASP A 749 -65.66 9.40 -50.06
N LEU A 750 -66.05 10.56 -49.52
CA LEU A 750 -67.14 11.38 -50.06
C LEU A 750 -66.84 11.94 -51.45
N ARG A 751 -65.57 12.27 -51.72
CA ARG A 751 -65.14 12.79 -53.02
C ARG A 751 -65.17 11.70 -54.09
N VAL A 752 -64.72 10.48 -53.77
CA VAL A 752 -64.77 9.32 -54.66
C VAL A 752 -66.23 8.97 -55.02
N LYS A 753 -67.15 8.97 -54.04
CA LYS A 753 -68.60 8.78 -54.27
C LYS A 753 -69.21 9.83 -55.22
N ARG A 754 -68.73 11.08 -55.22
CA ARG A 754 -69.21 12.13 -56.14
C ARG A 754 -68.63 12.05 -57.55
N SER A 755 -67.44 11.47 -57.73
CA SER A 755 -66.76 11.35 -59.03
C SER A 755 -67.09 10.06 -59.80
N ASN A 756 -67.76 9.08 -59.17
CA ASN A 756 -68.17 7.84 -59.82
C ASN A 756 -69.58 7.44 -59.33
N PRO A 757 -70.66 7.98 -59.93
CA PRO A 757 -72.03 7.79 -59.46
C PRO A 757 -72.55 6.33 -59.53
N ASP A 758 -71.93 5.47 -60.35
CA ASP A 758 -72.37 4.08 -60.57
C ASP A 758 -71.57 3.03 -59.76
N ALA A 759 -70.67 3.45 -58.87
CA ALA A 759 -70.09 2.53 -57.87
C ALA A 759 -71.09 2.41 -56.71
N GLY A 760 -72.02 1.48 -56.88
CA GLY A 760 -73.27 1.32 -56.15
C GLY A 760 -73.22 1.36 -54.62
N ASP A 761 -74.39 1.75 -54.12
CA ASP A 761 -74.85 1.81 -52.73
C ASP A 761 -74.41 0.63 -51.85
N ALA A 762 -73.75 0.97 -50.75
CA ALA A 762 -74.05 0.36 -49.45
C ALA A 762 -73.65 1.37 -48.35
N GLU A 763 -74.66 1.72 -47.54
CA GLU A 763 -74.59 2.41 -46.25
C GLU A 763 -74.18 3.89 -46.29
N ALA A 764 -75.17 4.71 -46.63
CA ALA A 764 -75.43 5.95 -45.94
C ALA A 764 -76.13 5.63 -44.62
N ASP A 765 -75.47 5.88 -43.49
CA ASP A 765 -76.18 6.33 -42.30
C ASP A 765 -75.31 7.38 -41.59
N ALA A 766 -75.66 8.63 -41.86
CA ALA A 766 -75.13 9.78 -41.18
C ALA A 766 -75.83 9.89 -39.82
N ARG A 767 -75.07 9.74 -38.73
CA ARG A 767 -75.38 10.44 -37.49
C ARG A 767 -74.30 11.47 -37.22
N ILE A 768 -74.76 12.70 -37.33
CA ILE A 768 -74.13 13.92 -36.84
C ILE A 768 -74.38 13.94 -35.33
N ASP A 769 -73.29 13.87 -34.56
CA ASP A 769 -73.00 14.68 -33.38
C ASP A 769 -71.49 14.61 -33.08
#